data_AF-A0A0N4W8X0-F1
#
_entry.id   AF-A0A0N4W8X0-F1
#
_cell.length_a   1.000
_cell.length_b   1.000
_cell.length_c   1.000
_cell.angle_alpha   90.00
_cell.angle_beta   90.00
_cell.angle_gamma   90.00
#
_symmetry.space_group_name_H-M   'P 1'
#
loop_
_entity.id
_entity.type
_entity.pdbx_description
1 polymer ?
#
loop_
_entity_poly.entity_id
_entity_poly.type
_entity_poly.pdbx_seq_one_letter_code
_entity_poly.pdbx_strand_id
1 'polypeptide(L)'
;MRLAMLAFTLTLALFPGEIVGDRTARATHDLVTNLPGVTFVTNFQQYAGYLNVTANSNVDDASVFYWHIESQNNPSTDPLILFINGGPSCSSVAGMMEEIGPFRVNADTTTLAENVFSWNKVANLLVIDPPNVGFSPEPRWGKKNDDDLVTSTLEAALSDFFTVFPEKLTNRFYIAGEGYGSVYVTRIAYLLLQKMSIGKSNVNLQGLIIENGVLSVPTEFNTILPIAYTHAFAGKDQWDDLRSSCCQNQSIMACDFYNSPDPICQNKSRTAFQGWIDQTVYSYNMYQDCYRNTNNLRRMINAMGFDMAVTNNYGSTDPWNGYPCRADSSTQSYLSQFATQAALHTNMQLYSTCANIPYGTTTTDLTVDLSNIINHNLYKSRNMSVVFYNGDLDTVNNFLSAQNFLRKFSSVQGLTVTREDTWRANYNRSVYMDMEGGLRTTYSGNIDVLSIRGAGHFVPKSRPAQALQVIRNFLNGFSYDNCLQFVNLAAAPLLANYSYLNPAVSRRDADRITELPGLTFEPNFQQYSGYLRGSDKHRLHYWFVTCPTDGPDVPVLLWLNGGPGSSSVWGMLTENGPFRPNRDGKTLFENVYSWNRFAHVLYLEAPHNVGYSYSTEPNDNAYTDDQTADENYNALKDFFSMFPEYASRDFFVTGESYGGVYIPTLSRRILNGIYTEDLNINFKVISQ
;
A
#
# COMPACT_ATOMS: atom_id res chain seq x y z
N MET A 1 45.35 18.70 34.71
CA MET A 1 45.17 17.23 34.58
C MET A 1 44.26 16.99 33.39
N ARG A 2 44.76 16.32 32.35
CA ARG A 2 44.06 16.08 31.08
C ARG A 2 42.95 15.04 31.29
N LEU A 3 41.77 15.25 30.71
CA LEU A 3 40.90 14.15 30.27
C LEU A 3 40.54 14.42 28.80
N ALA A 4 40.95 13.49 27.95
CA ALA A 4 40.76 13.53 26.51
C ALA A 4 39.38 12.97 26.14
N MET A 5 38.67 13.68 25.25
CA MET A 5 37.55 13.15 24.48
C MET A 5 38.08 12.08 23.51
N LEU A 6 37.59 10.85 23.61
CA LEU A 6 37.70 9.87 22.54
C LEU A 6 36.57 10.09 21.54
N ALA A 7 36.93 10.43 20.31
CA ALA A 7 36.05 10.36 19.15
C ALA A 7 35.79 8.88 18.83
N PHE A 8 34.53 8.45 18.83
CA PHE A 8 34.12 7.16 18.27
C PHE A 8 34.00 7.31 16.76
N THR A 9 35.02 6.83 16.04
CA THR A 9 34.92 6.51 14.61
C THR A 9 33.95 5.34 14.46
N LEU A 10 32.85 5.57 13.74
CA LEU A 10 31.87 4.55 13.36
C LEU A 10 32.52 3.61 12.32
N THR A 11 33.20 2.58 12.79
CA THR A 11 33.53 1.40 11.96
C THR A 11 32.23 0.68 11.62
N LEU A 12 32.01 0.41 10.32
CA LEU A 12 31.01 -0.56 9.85
C LEU A 12 31.17 -1.84 10.68
N ALA A 13 30.23 -2.08 11.60
CA ALA A 13 30.09 -3.37 12.23
C ALA A 13 29.46 -4.30 11.19
N LEU A 14 30.29 -5.14 10.57
CA LEU A 14 29.83 -6.43 10.06
C LEU A 14 29.14 -7.12 11.24
N PHE A 15 27.82 -7.31 11.13
CA PHE A 15 27.04 -8.04 12.12
C PHE A 15 27.70 -9.40 12.35
N PRO A 16 27.96 -9.82 13.61
CA PRO A 16 28.36 -11.18 13.88
C PRO A 16 27.14 -12.05 13.54
N GLY A 17 27.30 -12.93 12.55
CA GLY A 17 26.26 -13.83 12.10
C GLY A 17 25.63 -14.57 13.27
N GLU A 18 24.35 -14.32 13.50
CA GLU A 18 23.50 -15.30 14.16
C GLU A 18 23.58 -16.59 13.35
N ILE A 19 23.58 -17.72 14.04
CA ILE A 19 23.73 -19.05 13.46
C ILE A 19 22.50 -19.32 12.57
N VAL A 20 22.60 -18.91 11.31
CA VAL A 20 21.74 -19.35 10.22
C VAL A 20 22.07 -20.84 10.05
N GLY A 21 21.11 -21.73 10.31
CA GLY A 21 21.30 -23.16 10.03
C GLY A 21 21.82 -23.35 8.61
N ASP A 22 22.76 -24.27 8.40
CA ASP A 22 23.51 -24.46 7.14
C ASP A 22 22.61 -24.33 5.92
N ARG A 23 22.61 -23.13 5.30
CA ARG A 23 21.88 -22.90 4.06
C ARG A 23 22.50 -23.76 2.99
N THR A 24 21.65 -24.34 2.15
CA THR A 24 22.15 -25.16 1.04
C THR A 24 22.94 -24.30 0.06
N ALA A 25 23.81 -24.94 -0.72
CA ALA A 25 24.51 -24.26 -1.82
C ALA A 25 23.53 -23.62 -2.82
N ARG A 26 22.37 -24.26 -3.02
CA ARG A 26 21.29 -23.73 -3.88
C ARG A 26 20.61 -22.51 -3.28
N ALA A 27 20.28 -22.53 -1.99
CA ALA A 27 19.77 -21.33 -1.30
C ALA A 27 20.76 -20.16 -1.38
N THR A 28 22.05 -20.45 -1.23
CA THR A 28 23.10 -19.42 -1.33
C THR A 28 23.23 -18.86 -2.75
N HIS A 29 23.11 -19.71 -3.78
CA HIS A 29 23.08 -19.29 -5.18
C HIS A 29 21.87 -18.41 -5.50
N ASP A 30 20.71 -18.71 -4.91
CA ASP A 30 19.46 -18.01 -5.21
C ASP A 30 19.34 -16.66 -4.46
N LEU A 31 20.31 -16.28 -3.63
CA LEU A 31 20.29 -15.03 -2.85
C LEU A 31 20.28 -13.79 -3.77
N VAL A 32 19.22 -12.99 -3.67
CA VAL A 32 19.08 -11.71 -4.38
C VAL A 32 19.82 -10.63 -3.59
N THR A 33 21.03 -10.28 -4.04
CA THR A 33 21.92 -9.33 -3.34
C THR A 33 21.62 -7.87 -3.64
N ASN A 34 21.15 -7.55 -4.85
CA ASN A 34 20.81 -6.19 -5.25
C ASN A 34 19.62 -6.18 -6.21
N LEU A 35 18.45 -5.86 -5.69
CA LEU A 35 17.25 -5.67 -6.50
C LEU A 35 17.24 -4.21 -7.01
N PRO A 36 17.25 -3.97 -8.34
CA PRO A 36 17.33 -2.61 -8.89
C PRO A 36 16.18 -1.71 -8.42
N GLY A 37 16.48 -0.43 -8.20
CA GLY A 37 15.45 0.57 -7.90
C GLY A 37 14.95 0.61 -6.46
N VAL A 38 15.38 -0.29 -5.57
CA VAL A 38 15.06 -0.20 -4.13
C VAL A 38 15.52 1.15 -3.58
N THR A 39 14.59 1.94 -3.03
CA THR A 39 14.90 3.31 -2.57
C THR A 39 15.24 3.42 -1.09
N PHE A 40 15.07 2.34 -0.33
CA PHE A 40 15.17 2.30 1.13
C PHE A 40 16.11 1.18 1.61
N VAL A 41 16.62 1.32 2.83
CA VAL A 41 17.47 0.30 3.47
C VAL A 41 16.61 -0.91 3.82
N THR A 42 16.94 -2.09 3.28
CA THR A 42 16.30 -3.36 3.66
C THR A 42 17.04 -4.00 4.84
N ASN A 43 16.29 -4.70 5.71
CA ASN A 43 16.83 -5.43 6.86
C ASN A 43 16.54 -6.94 6.82
N PHE A 44 16.15 -7.46 5.65
CA PHE A 44 15.78 -8.84 5.41
C PHE A 44 16.46 -9.38 4.16
N GLN A 45 16.60 -10.70 4.06
CA GLN A 45 17.15 -11.35 2.87
C GLN A 45 16.02 -11.85 1.97
N GLN A 46 16.35 -12.06 0.70
CA GLN A 46 15.41 -12.53 -0.31
C GLN A 46 16.11 -13.46 -1.30
N TYR A 47 15.36 -14.43 -1.83
CA TYR A 47 15.87 -15.49 -2.70
C TYR A 47 14.91 -15.70 -3.86
N ALA A 48 15.45 -15.77 -5.06
CA ALA A 48 14.68 -16.00 -6.26
C ALA A 48 15.42 -16.97 -7.18
N GLY A 49 14.66 -17.81 -7.86
CA GLY A 49 15.19 -18.83 -8.72
C GLY A 49 14.10 -19.80 -9.15
N TYR A 50 14.50 -21.03 -9.46
CA TYR A 50 13.61 -22.06 -9.98
C TYR A 50 13.58 -23.27 -9.06
N LEU A 51 12.38 -23.82 -8.81
CA LEU A 51 12.11 -25.04 -8.06
C LEU A 51 11.85 -26.20 -9.02
N ASN A 52 12.40 -27.38 -8.73
CA ASN A 52 12.26 -28.59 -9.54
C ASN A 52 10.91 -29.24 -9.31
N VAL A 53 10.22 -29.64 -10.38
CA VAL A 53 8.89 -30.29 -10.32
C VAL A 53 8.86 -31.66 -11.00
N THR A 54 10.02 -32.16 -11.42
CA THR A 54 10.23 -33.39 -12.22
C THR A 54 9.71 -34.68 -11.55
N ALA A 55 9.57 -34.71 -10.23
CA ALA A 55 9.09 -35.90 -9.52
C ALA A 55 7.58 -36.18 -9.73
N ASN A 56 6.81 -35.17 -10.16
CA ASN A 56 5.34 -35.26 -10.33
C ASN A 56 4.87 -34.90 -11.74
N SER A 57 5.70 -34.27 -12.57
CA SER A 57 5.40 -34.03 -13.98
C SER A 57 6.01 -35.16 -14.82
N ASN A 58 5.27 -35.72 -15.76
CA ASN A 58 5.82 -36.62 -16.79
C ASN A 58 6.71 -35.85 -17.79
N VAL A 59 7.53 -34.91 -17.29
CA VAL A 59 8.31 -33.94 -18.06
C VAL A 59 9.71 -33.88 -17.45
N ASP A 60 10.70 -34.38 -18.18
CA ASP A 60 12.12 -34.23 -17.81
C ASP A 60 12.49 -32.73 -17.70
N ASP A 61 13.22 -32.37 -16.63
CA ASP A 61 13.73 -31.02 -16.33
C ASP A 61 12.69 -29.89 -16.24
N ALA A 62 11.49 -30.16 -15.71
CA ALA A 62 10.51 -29.10 -15.45
C ALA A 62 10.82 -28.33 -14.14
N SER A 63 10.74 -27.00 -14.20
CA SER A 63 10.90 -26.12 -13.04
C SER A 63 9.94 -24.93 -13.07
N VAL A 64 9.59 -24.40 -11.91
CA VAL A 64 8.74 -23.20 -11.75
C VAL A 64 9.45 -22.14 -10.91
N PHE A 65 9.18 -20.87 -11.18
CA PHE A 65 9.82 -19.75 -10.50
C PHE A 65 9.27 -19.56 -9.09
N TYR A 66 10.14 -19.16 -8.16
CA TYR A 66 9.76 -18.77 -6.80
C TYR A 66 10.46 -17.49 -6.37
N TRP A 67 9.84 -16.80 -5.42
CA TRP A 67 10.48 -15.71 -4.68
C TRP A 67 10.17 -15.85 -3.19
N HIS A 68 11.22 -16.02 -2.39
CA HIS A 68 11.16 -16.11 -0.94
C HIS A 68 11.71 -14.82 -0.32
N ILE A 69 10.96 -14.21 0.60
CA ILE A 69 11.36 -13.02 1.35
C ILE A 69 11.31 -13.33 2.84
N GLU A 70 12.42 -13.13 3.54
CA GLU A 70 12.52 -13.37 4.98
C GLU A 70 11.72 -12.35 5.80
N SER A 71 11.34 -12.78 7.01
CA SER A 71 10.72 -11.88 8.00
C SER A 71 11.67 -10.74 8.36
N GLN A 72 11.13 -9.53 8.52
CA GLN A 72 11.86 -8.37 9.04
C GLN A 72 12.11 -8.43 10.56
N ASN A 73 11.47 -9.37 11.27
CA ASN A 73 11.58 -9.54 12.71
C ASN A 73 12.54 -10.69 13.07
N ASN A 74 12.10 -11.95 12.99
CA ASN A 74 12.97 -13.11 13.20
C ASN A 74 12.67 -14.23 12.20
N PRO A 75 13.42 -14.34 11.09
CA PRO A 75 13.12 -15.29 10.02
C PRO A 75 13.28 -16.76 10.42
N SER A 76 14.00 -17.06 11.51
CA SER A 76 14.17 -18.43 12.00
C SER A 76 12.95 -18.96 12.75
N THR A 77 12.18 -18.08 13.41
CA THR A 77 11.05 -18.47 14.27
C THR A 77 9.70 -18.00 13.76
N ASP A 78 9.67 -16.92 12.99
CA ASP A 78 8.44 -16.35 12.47
C ASP A 78 7.77 -17.31 11.46
N PRO A 79 6.44 -17.29 11.32
CA PRO A 79 5.74 -18.18 10.39
C PRO A 79 6.25 -18.10 8.96
N LEU A 80 6.06 -19.17 8.19
CA LEU A 80 6.20 -19.16 6.73
C LEU A 80 4.81 -19.14 6.09
N ILE A 81 4.58 -18.24 5.15
CA ILE A 81 3.34 -18.15 4.37
C ILE A 81 3.68 -18.42 2.91
N LEU A 82 3.11 -19.48 2.33
CA LEU A 82 3.02 -19.63 0.88
C LEU A 82 1.81 -18.83 0.41
N PHE A 83 1.98 -17.86 -0.48
CA PHE A 83 0.88 -17.10 -1.09
C PHE A 83 0.76 -17.44 -2.58
N ILE A 84 -0.45 -17.77 -3.03
CA ILE A 84 -0.77 -18.13 -4.41
C ILE A 84 -1.90 -17.24 -4.92
N ASN A 85 -1.62 -16.41 -5.94
CA ASN A 85 -2.67 -15.65 -6.63
C ASN A 85 -3.51 -16.55 -7.55
N GLY A 86 -4.65 -16.03 -8.01
CA GLY A 86 -5.65 -16.76 -8.78
C GLY A 86 -5.58 -16.54 -10.30
N GLY A 87 -6.68 -16.02 -10.86
CA GLY A 87 -6.92 -15.89 -12.29
C GLY A 87 -8.07 -16.78 -12.79
N PRO A 88 -7.86 -18.07 -13.11
CA PRO A 88 -6.61 -18.83 -13.03
C PRO A 88 -5.50 -18.30 -13.94
N SER A 89 -4.26 -18.71 -13.68
CA SER A 89 -3.08 -18.36 -14.47
C SER A 89 -2.54 -16.93 -14.28
N CYS A 90 -2.69 -16.36 -13.08
CA CYS A 90 -2.02 -15.13 -12.67
C CYS A 90 -0.81 -15.40 -11.77
N SER A 91 0.18 -14.53 -11.89
CA SER A 91 1.49 -14.62 -11.23
C SER A 91 1.36 -14.28 -9.74
N SER A 92 1.99 -15.11 -8.91
CA SER A 92 2.11 -14.85 -7.47
C SER A 92 3.23 -13.85 -7.18
N VAL A 93 4.20 -13.71 -8.09
CA VAL A 93 5.23 -12.66 -8.03
C VAL A 93 4.62 -11.27 -8.17
N ALA A 94 3.57 -11.12 -9.00
CA ALA A 94 2.83 -9.86 -9.09
C ALA A 94 2.15 -9.53 -7.76
N GLY A 95 1.45 -10.48 -7.14
CA GLY A 95 0.82 -10.25 -5.83
C GLY A 95 1.82 -9.95 -4.71
N MET A 96 3.03 -10.53 -4.76
CA MET A 96 4.13 -10.12 -3.87
C MET A 96 4.43 -8.62 -4.00
N MET A 97 4.49 -8.07 -5.21
CA MET A 97 4.82 -6.66 -5.42
C MET A 97 3.63 -5.71 -5.25
N GLU A 98 2.41 -6.16 -5.53
CA GLU A 98 1.24 -5.28 -5.51
C GLU A 98 0.49 -5.29 -4.18
N GLU A 99 0.68 -6.33 -3.37
CA GLU A 99 -0.22 -6.64 -2.27
C GLU A 99 0.52 -6.94 -0.97
N ILE A 100 1.16 -8.10 -0.85
CA ILE A 100 1.60 -8.60 0.47
C ILE A 100 3.07 -8.30 0.77
N GLY A 101 3.91 -8.12 -0.25
CA GLY A 101 5.35 -7.99 -0.10
C GLY A 101 5.82 -6.56 0.21
N PRO A 102 7.14 -6.41 0.47
CA PRO A 102 7.74 -5.18 1.00
C PRO A 102 7.97 -4.08 -0.03
N PHE A 103 7.81 -4.39 -1.32
CA PHE A 103 8.12 -3.47 -2.41
C PHE A 103 6.84 -2.97 -3.08
N ARG A 104 6.83 -1.71 -3.50
CA ARG A 104 5.81 -1.12 -4.39
C ARG A 104 6.50 -0.44 -5.56
N VAL A 105 6.07 -0.75 -6.77
CA VAL A 105 6.62 -0.11 -7.97
C VAL A 105 6.08 1.32 -8.07
N ASN A 106 6.98 2.28 -8.20
CA ASN A 106 6.63 3.68 -8.39
C ASN A 106 6.18 3.95 -9.84
N ALA A 107 5.60 5.13 -10.06
CA ALA A 107 5.07 5.54 -11.37
C ALA A 107 6.13 5.59 -12.48
N ASP A 108 7.41 5.77 -12.12
CA ASP A 108 8.54 5.72 -13.07
C ASP A 108 8.88 4.31 -13.55
N THR A 109 8.22 3.27 -13.00
CA THR A 109 8.41 1.84 -13.30
C THR A 109 9.83 1.32 -13.03
N THR A 110 10.69 2.11 -12.41
CA THR A 110 12.12 1.82 -12.23
C THR A 110 12.55 1.88 -10.77
N THR A 111 11.81 2.59 -9.92
CA THR A 111 12.07 2.67 -8.48
C THR A 111 11.02 1.94 -7.67
N LEU A 112 11.43 1.47 -6.49
CA LEU A 112 10.61 0.74 -5.53
C LEU A 112 10.51 1.51 -4.21
N ALA A 113 9.28 1.79 -3.78
CA ALA A 113 8.96 2.29 -2.45
C ALA A 113 8.71 1.15 -1.46
N GLU A 114 8.85 1.44 -0.16
CA GLU A 114 8.54 0.47 0.90
C GLU A 114 7.02 0.33 1.08
N ASN A 115 6.53 -0.90 1.18
CA ASN A 115 5.24 -1.22 1.79
C ASN A 115 5.41 -1.41 3.31
N VAL A 116 5.15 -0.35 4.09
CA VAL A 116 5.24 -0.39 5.55
C VAL A 116 4.27 -1.38 6.21
N PHE A 117 3.25 -1.85 5.47
CA PHE A 117 2.27 -2.84 5.92
C PHE A 117 2.48 -4.24 5.29
N SER A 118 3.67 -4.51 4.77
CA SER A 118 3.98 -5.84 4.22
C SER A 118 3.79 -6.93 5.26
N TRP A 119 3.31 -8.10 4.80
CA TRP A 119 3.19 -9.27 5.64
C TRP A 119 4.56 -9.79 6.11
N ASN A 120 5.65 -9.43 5.42
CA ASN A 120 6.98 -9.82 5.87
C ASN A 120 7.44 -9.07 7.14
N LYS A 121 6.67 -8.09 7.62
CA LYS A 121 6.86 -7.51 8.97
C LYS A 121 6.66 -8.53 10.08
N VAL A 122 5.94 -9.64 9.82
CA VAL A 122 5.53 -10.63 10.84
C VAL A 122 5.67 -12.09 10.41
N ALA A 123 6.13 -12.34 9.18
CA ALA A 123 6.26 -13.68 8.61
C ALA A 123 7.35 -13.74 7.53
N ASN A 124 7.85 -14.93 7.24
CA ASN A 124 8.53 -15.21 5.99
C ASN A 124 7.49 -15.40 4.89
N LEU A 125 7.70 -14.81 3.71
CA LEU A 125 6.81 -14.93 2.56
C LEU A 125 7.44 -15.81 1.49
N LEU A 126 6.63 -16.65 0.86
CA LEU A 126 6.99 -17.45 -0.30
C LEU A 126 5.90 -17.30 -1.34
N VAL A 127 6.27 -16.97 -2.57
CA VAL A 127 5.39 -17.06 -3.73
C VAL A 127 5.98 -18.02 -4.75
N ILE A 128 5.12 -18.76 -5.43
CA ILE A 128 5.49 -19.66 -6.51
C ILE A 128 4.56 -19.35 -7.68
N ASP A 129 5.14 -19.10 -8.86
CA ASP A 129 4.35 -18.87 -10.06
C ASP A 129 3.85 -20.21 -10.63
N PRO A 130 2.57 -20.32 -11.00
CA PRO A 130 2.04 -21.51 -11.66
C PRO A 130 2.80 -21.84 -12.97
N PRO A 131 2.74 -23.08 -13.48
CA PRO A 131 3.36 -23.41 -14.76
C PRO A 131 2.81 -22.53 -15.90
N ASN A 132 3.70 -22.03 -16.77
CA ASN A 132 3.40 -21.13 -17.89
C ASN A 132 2.86 -19.73 -17.49
N VAL A 133 3.21 -19.25 -16.30
CA VAL A 133 2.74 -17.96 -15.76
C VAL A 133 3.90 -17.17 -15.17
N GLY A 134 3.90 -15.85 -15.34
CA GLY A 134 4.93 -14.98 -14.77
C GLY A 134 6.33 -15.35 -15.26
N PHE A 135 7.20 -15.77 -14.34
CA PHE A 135 8.55 -16.24 -14.66
C PHE A 135 8.69 -17.76 -14.85
N SER A 136 7.61 -18.51 -14.64
CA SER A 136 7.59 -19.96 -14.82
C SER A 136 7.44 -20.34 -16.31
N PRO A 137 8.36 -21.15 -16.86
CA PRO A 137 8.31 -21.53 -18.27
C PRO A 137 7.09 -22.41 -18.60
N GLU A 138 6.79 -22.52 -19.89
CA GLU A 138 5.80 -23.46 -20.40
C GLU A 138 6.27 -24.92 -20.16
N PRO A 139 5.39 -25.83 -19.72
CA PRO A 139 5.68 -27.26 -19.72
C PRO A 139 6.04 -27.73 -21.14
N ARG A 140 7.14 -28.48 -21.33
CA ARG A 140 7.69 -28.85 -22.66
C ARG A 140 6.76 -29.61 -23.63
N TRP A 141 5.49 -29.86 -23.32
CA TRP A 141 4.63 -30.75 -24.12
C TRP A 141 3.13 -30.47 -24.03
N GLY A 142 2.60 -29.46 -24.75
CA GLY A 142 1.22 -29.40 -25.29
C GLY A 142 0.01 -29.70 -24.38
N LYS A 143 0.20 -29.84 -23.07
CA LYS A 143 -0.84 -30.11 -22.08
C LYS A 143 -1.47 -28.79 -21.67
N LYS A 144 -2.81 -28.76 -21.68
CA LYS A 144 -3.57 -27.64 -21.13
C LYS A 144 -3.38 -27.62 -19.62
N ASN A 145 -3.30 -26.42 -19.04
CA ASN A 145 -3.34 -26.29 -17.58
C ASN A 145 -4.73 -26.69 -17.08
N ASP A 146 -4.78 -27.43 -15.99
CA ASP A 146 -6.00 -27.73 -15.24
C ASP A 146 -5.67 -27.75 -13.74
N ASP A 147 -6.70 -27.87 -12.90
CA ASP A 147 -6.52 -27.78 -11.45
C ASP A 147 -5.59 -28.87 -10.91
N ASP A 148 -5.60 -30.07 -11.48
CA ASP A 148 -4.78 -31.20 -11.03
C ASP A 148 -3.31 -31.00 -11.40
N LEU A 149 -3.04 -30.58 -12.64
CA LEU A 149 -1.68 -30.28 -13.11
C LEU A 149 -1.07 -29.11 -12.33
N VAL A 150 -1.80 -28.01 -12.15
CA VAL A 150 -1.29 -26.83 -11.44
C VAL A 150 -1.05 -27.17 -9.97
N THR A 151 -2.02 -27.81 -9.29
CA THR A 151 -1.88 -28.19 -7.88
C THR A 151 -0.70 -29.13 -7.66
N SER A 152 -0.57 -30.19 -8.47
CA SER A 152 0.53 -31.17 -8.32
C SER A 152 1.91 -30.56 -8.61
N THR A 153 1.97 -29.60 -9.54
CA THR A 153 3.20 -28.85 -9.86
C THR A 153 3.60 -27.93 -8.71
N LEU A 154 2.67 -27.14 -8.18
CA LEU A 154 2.93 -26.24 -7.05
C LEU A 154 3.31 -27.01 -5.78
N GLU A 155 2.68 -28.16 -5.53
CA GLU A 155 3.02 -29.03 -4.39
C GLU A 155 4.42 -29.66 -4.54
N ALA A 156 4.80 -30.07 -5.76
CA ALA A 156 6.15 -30.56 -6.05
C ALA A 156 7.19 -29.46 -5.83
N ALA A 157 6.91 -28.25 -6.30
CA ALA A 157 7.77 -27.09 -6.11
C ALA A 157 7.94 -26.77 -4.62
N LEU A 158 6.84 -26.78 -3.86
CA LEU A 158 6.88 -26.59 -2.41
C LEU A 158 7.70 -27.68 -1.71
N SER A 159 7.59 -28.95 -2.15
CA SER A 159 8.42 -30.04 -1.62
C SER A 159 9.91 -29.77 -1.89
N ASP A 160 10.27 -29.34 -3.10
CA ASP A 160 11.64 -28.97 -3.46
C ASP A 160 12.14 -27.74 -2.69
N PHE A 161 11.28 -26.74 -2.46
CA PHE A 161 11.61 -25.55 -1.64
C PHE A 161 12.12 -25.95 -0.25
N PHE A 162 11.48 -26.91 0.42
CA PHE A 162 11.95 -27.39 1.72
C PHE A 162 13.23 -28.23 1.65
N THR A 163 13.66 -28.68 0.47
CA THR A 163 15.01 -29.24 0.28
C THR A 163 16.06 -28.15 0.09
N VAL A 164 15.68 -27.01 -0.49
CA VAL A 164 16.55 -25.82 -0.65
C VAL A 164 16.73 -25.09 0.67
N PHE A 165 15.65 -24.94 1.43
CA PHE A 165 15.59 -24.25 2.73
C PHE A 165 15.12 -25.22 3.85
N PRO A 166 15.92 -26.23 4.20
CA PRO A 166 15.53 -27.24 5.19
C PRO A 166 15.29 -26.64 6.59
N GLU A 167 15.90 -25.51 6.92
CA GLU A 167 15.65 -24.79 8.17
C GLU A 167 14.18 -24.33 8.29
N LYS A 168 13.52 -24.07 7.15
CA LYS A 168 12.13 -23.60 7.11
C LYS A 168 11.10 -24.68 7.44
N LEU A 169 11.50 -25.96 7.53
CA LEU A 169 10.64 -27.07 7.96
C LEU A 169 10.13 -26.89 9.41
N THR A 170 10.88 -26.14 10.24
CA THR A 170 10.55 -25.92 11.64
C THR A 170 9.55 -24.77 11.85
N ASN A 171 9.56 -23.78 10.94
CA ASN A 171 8.65 -22.64 10.98
C ASN A 171 7.19 -23.10 10.89
N ARG A 172 6.31 -22.43 11.63
CA ARG A 172 4.86 -22.62 11.51
C ARG A 172 4.44 -22.24 10.09
N PHE A 173 3.90 -23.20 9.35
CA PHE A 173 3.64 -23.05 7.93
C PHE A 173 2.14 -22.82 7.66
N TYR A 174 1.84 -21.79 6.87
CA TYR A 174 0.50 -21.43 6.43
C TYR A 174 0.47 -21.33 4.91
N ILE A 175 -0.68 -21.67 4.33
CA ILE A 175 -0.89 -21.54 2.87
C ILE A 175 -2.04 -20.57 2.65
N ALA A 176 -1.78 -19.55 1.84
CA ALA A 176 -2.65 -18.44 1.55
C ALA A 176 -2.99 -18.41 0.05
N GLY A 177 -4.27 -18.25 -0.29
CA GLY A 177 -4.71 -18.17 -1.68
C GLY A 177 -5.73 -17.08 -1.89
N GLU A 178 -5.61 -16.37 -3.02
CA GLU A 178 -6.52 -15.31 -3.44
C GLU A 178 -7.36 -15.71 -4.65
N GLY A 179 -8.65 -15.39 -4.66
CA GLY A 179 -9.51 -15.61 -5.83
C GLY A 179 -9.52 -17.09 -6.22
N TYR A 180 -9.14 -17.40 -7.46
CA TYR A 180 -8.99 -18.79 -7.91
C TYR A 180 -7.85 -19.56 -7.21
N GLY A 181 -6.87 -18.85 -6.63
CA GLY A 181 -5.79 -19.45 -5.84
C GLY A 181 -6.29 -20.23 -4.64
N SER A 182 -7.49 -19.90 -4.12
CA SER A 182 -8.20 -20.68 -3.10
C SER A 182 -8.39 -22.16 -3.46
N VAL A 183 -8.62 -22.47 -4.74
CA VAL A 183 -8.71 -23.86 -5.25
C VAL A 183 -7.38 -24.58 -5.08
N TYR A 184 -6.29 -23.94 -5.53
CA TYR A 184 -4.95 -24.53 -5.47
C TYR A 184 -4.52 -24.77 -4.03
N VAL A 185 -4.64 -23.77 -3.15
CA VAL A 185 -4.14 -23.89 -1.77
C VAL A 185 -4.94 -24.88 -0.94
N THR A 186 -6.25 -25.00 -1.17
CA THR A 186 -7.09 -26.00 -0.50
C THR A 186 -6.66 -27.41 -0.91
N ARG A 187 -6.46 -27.65 -2.21
CA ARG A 187 -5.99 -28.95 -2.70
C ARG A 187 -4.57 -29.28 -2.26
N ILE A 188 -3.63 -28.32 -2.30
CA ILE A 188 -2.26 -28.49 -1.78
C ILE A 188 -2.28 -28.85 -0.30
N ALA A 189 -3.08 -28.15 0.51
CA ALA A 189 -3.18 -28.44 1.94
C ALA A 189 -3.67 -29.87 2.20
N TYR A 190 -4.68 -30.35 1.45
CA TYR A 190 -5.14 -31.72 1.58
C TYR A 190 -4.06 -32.75 1.18
N LEU A 191 -3.33 -32.52 0.08
CA LEU A 191 -2.21 -33.36 -0.34
C LEU A 191 -1.10 -33.43 0.74
N LEU A 192 -0.76 -32.29 1.36
CA LEU A 192 0.21 -32.24 2.44
C LEU A 192 -0.28 -33.04 3.65
N LEU A 193 -1.53 -32.88 4.07
CA LEU A 193 -2.12 -33.64 5.18
C LEU A 193 -2.04 -35.16 4.91
N GLN A 194 -2.32 -35.59 3.68
CA GLN A 194 -2.17 -36.99 3.28
C GLN A 194 -0.72 -37.45 3.35
N LYS A 195 0.23 -36.69 2.79
CA LYS A 195 1.67 -37.02 2.83
C LYS A 195 2.19 -37.08 4.27
N MET A 196 1.79 -36.15 5.13
CA MET A 196 2.15 -36.12 6.55
C MET A 196 1.61 -37.35 7.30
N SER A 197 0.40 -37.80 6.97
CA SER A 197 -0.22 -38.96 7.62
C SER A 197 0.54 -40.27 7.40
N ILE A 198 1.33 -40.35 6.32
CA ILE A 198 2.16 -41.50 5.96
C ILE A 198 3.66 -41.23 6.07
N GLY A 199 4.06 -40.14 6.74
CA GLY A 199 5.47 -39.80 6.97
C GLY A 199 6.26 -39.37 5.72
N LYS A 200 5.59 -39.00 4.62
CA LYS A 200 6.21 -38.49 3.38
C LYS A 200 6.42 -36.98 3.36
N SER A 201 5.91 -36.27 4.36
CA SER A 201 6.17 -34.84 4.56
C SER A 201 6.23 -34.55 6.05
N ASN A 202 7.17 -33.70 6.45
CA ASN A 202 7.39 -33.26 7.83
C ASN A 202 7.15 -31.75 8.02
N VAL A 203 6.51 -31.10 7.05
CA VAL A 203 6.18 -29.67 7.14
C VAL A 203 5.30 -29.39 8.36
N ASN A 204 5.54 -28.24 9.00
CA ASN A 204 4.77 -27.81 10.15
C ASN A 204 3.52 -27.03 9.73
N LEU A 205 2.63 -27.64 8.94
CA LEU A 205 1.39 -27.00 8.47
C LEU A 205 0.45 -26.71 9.66
N GLN A 206 0.06 -25.44 9.81
CA GLN A 206 -0.74 -24.91 10.92
C GLN A 206 -2.10 -24.36 10.48
N GLY A 207 -2.26 -23.93 9.23
CA GLY A 207 -3.55 -23.40 8.79
C GLY A 207 -3.58 -22.88 7.37
N LEU A 208 -4.76 -22.43 6.97
CA LEU A 208 -5.03 -21.86 5.65
C LEU A 208 -5.58 -20.44 5.77
N ILE A 209 -5.26 -19.62 4.78
CA ILE A 209 -5.74 -18.25 4.63
C ILE A 209 -6.39 -18.14 3.26
N ILE A 210 -7.67 -17.80 3.20
CA ILE A 210 -8.41 -17.69 1.94
C ILE A 210 -8.88 -16.25 1.80
N GLU A 211 -8.22 -15.50 0.92
CA GLU A 211 -8.55 -14.13 0.58
C GLU A 211 -9.49 -14.10 -0.61
N ASN A 212 -10.63 -13.41 -0.49
CA ASN A 212 -11.56 -13.18 -1.61
C ASN A 212 -11.69 -14.42 -2.51
N GLY A 213 -11.86 -15.59 -1.90
CA GLY A 213 -11.65 -16.86 -2.58
C GLY A 213 -12.89 -17.30 -3.38
N VAL A 214 -12.64 -18.03 -4.46
CA VAL A 214 -13.69 -18.79 -5.16
C VAL A 214 -14.09 -19.99 -4.32
N LEU A 215 -15.25 -19.90 -3.67
CA LEU A 215 -15.75 -20.98 -2.80
C LEU A 215 -16.85 -21.81 -3.46
N SER A 216 -17.76 -21.15 -4.15
CA SER A 216 -18.89 -21.78 -4.84
C SER A 216 -19.47 -20.80 -5.85
N VAL A 217 -19.27 -21.08 -7.15
CA VAL A 217 -19.80 -20.25 -8.26
C VAL A 217 -21.32 -20.05 -8.16
N PRO A 218 -22.14 -21.08 -7.81
CA PRO A 218 -23.56 -20.86 -7.57
C PRO A 218 -23.84 -19.83 -6.46
N THR A 219 -23.07 -19.88 -5.36
CA THR A 219 -23.25 -18.97 -4.24
C THR A 219 -22.82 -17.54 -4.59
N GLU A 220 -21.75 -17.39 -5.35
CA GLU A 220 -21.29 -16.10 -5.88
C GLU A 220 -22.33 -15.45 -6.78
N PHE A 221 -22.84 -16.21 -7.75
CA PHE A 221 -23.87 -15.74 -8.66
C PHE A 221 -25.16 -15.35 -7.92
N ASN A 222 -25.57 -16.13 -6.92
CA ASN A 222 -26.78 -15.84 -6.16
C ASN A 222 -26.64 -14.60 -5.26
N THR A 223 -25.43 -14.27 -4.83
CA THR A 223 -25.17 -13.14 -3.92
C THR A 223 -24.83 -11.84 -4.63
N ILE A 224 -24.26 -11.90 -5.84
CA ILE A 224 -23.91 -10.68 -6.56
C ILE A 224 -25.12 -9.89 -7.06
N LEU A 225 -26.22 -10.55 -7.45
CA LEU A 225 -27.44 -9.86 -7.91
C LEU A 225 -28.11 -8.99 -6.83
N PRO A 226 -28.32 -9.46 -5.58
CA PRO A 226 -28.81 -8.58 -4.52
C PRO A 226 -27.80 -7.51 -4.11
N ILE A 227 -26.49 -7.77 -4.19
CA ILE A 227 -25.45 -6.72 -4.03
C ILE A 227 -25.63 -5.65 -5.10
N ALA A 228 -25.78 -6.04 -6.37
CA ALA A 228 -25.99 -5.13 -7.50
C ALA A 228 -27.16 -4.17 -7.23
N TYR A 229 -28.30 -4.73 -6.79
CA TYR A 229 -29.49 -3.96 -6.46
C TYR A 229 -29.28 -3.03 -5.26
N THR A 230 -28.74 -3.54 -4.15
CA THR A 230 -28.55 -2.77 -2.91
C THR A 230 -27.48 -1.68 -3.03
N HIS A 231 -26.59 -1.81 -4.02
CA HIS A 231 -25.54 -0.84 -4.32
C HIS A 231 -25.86 0.00 -5.57
N ALA A 232 -27.15 0.05 -5.94
CA ALA A 232 -27.72 0.93 -6.97
C ALA A 232 -27.22 0.70 -8.42
N PHE A 233 -26.76 -0.50 -8.74
CA PHE A 233 -26.50 -0.93 -10.13
C PHE A 233 -27.77 -1.39 -10.85
N ALA A 234 -28.87 -1.57 -10.12
CA ALA A 234 -30.18 -1.91 -10.66
C ALA A 234 -31.30 -1.09 -10.00
N GLY A 235 -32.28 -0.67 -10.80
CA GLY A 235 -33.48 0.01 -10.31
C GLY A 235 -34.50 -0.93 -9.67
N LYS A 236 -35.41 -0.36 -8.88
CA LYS A 236 -36.47 -1.11 -8.19
C LYS A 236 -37.31 -1.98 -9.13
N ASP A 237 -37.75 -1.46 -10.28
CA ASP A 237 -38.61 -2.20 -11.21
C ASP A 237 -37.86 -3.36 -11.87
N GLN A 238 -36.58 -3.16 -12.19
CA GLN A 238 -35.70 -4.21 -12.72
C GLN A 238 -35.51 -5.33 -11.69
N TRP A 239 -35.34 -4.97 -10.41
CA TRP A 239 -35.24 -5.91 -9.31
C TRP A 239 -36.54 -6.69 -9.06
N ASP A 240 -37.69 -6.01 -9.04
CA ASP A 240 -38.98 -6.65 -8.84
C ASP A 240 -39.34 -7.60 -10.00
N ASP A 241 -38.99 -7.23 -11.24
CA ASP A 241 -39.17 -8.10 -12.40
C ASP A 241 -38.36 -9.40 -12.30
N LEU A 242 -37.08 -9.31 -11.92
CA LEU A 242 -36.24 -10.48 -11.65
C LEU A 242 -36.81 -11.33 -10.50
N ARG A 243 -37.11 -10.69 -9.36
CA ARG A 243 -37.61 -11.35 -8.15
C ARG A 243 -38.94 -12.07 -8.40
N SER A 244 -39.85 -11.46 -9.16
CA SER A 244 -41.16 -12.06 -9.47
C SER A 244 -41.07 -13.40 -10.19
N SER A 245 -39.98 -13.62 -10.95
CA SER A 245 -39.75 -14.81 -11.75
C SER A 245 -38.87 -15.84 -11.02
N CYS A 246 -38.03 -15.41 -10.08
CA CYS A 246 -37.03 -16.27 -9.43
C CYS A 246 -37.31 -16.61 -7.95
N CYS A 247 -38.06 -15.77 -7.24
CA CYS A 247 -38.05 -15.72 -5.77
C CYS A 247 -39.44 -15.81 -5.13
N GLN A 248 -40.40 -16.46 -5.78
CA GLN A 248 -41.78 -16.48 -5.26
C GLN A 248 -41.83 -17.14 -3.87
N ASN A 249 -42.29 -16.38 -2.87
CA ASN A 249 -42.40 -16.79 -1.45
C ASN A 249 -41.07 -17.10 -0.74
N GLN A 250 -39.94 -16.58 -1.24
CA GLN A 250 -38.63 -16.70 -0.59
C GLN A 250 -38.07 -15.33 -0.21
N SER A 251 -37.23 -15.30 0.82
CA SER A 251 -36.44 -14.10 1.11
C SER A 251 -35.45 -13.83 -0.02
N ILE A 252 -35.10 -12.56 -0.24
CA ILE A 252 -34.13 -12.15 -1.27
C ILE A 252 -32.81 -12.94 -1.15
N MET A 253 -32.36 -13.16 0.08
CA MET A 253 -31.10 -13.85 0.37
C MET A 253 -31.16 -15.37 0.21
N ALA A 254 -32.35 -15.94 -0.01
CA ALA A 254 -32.57 -17.37 -0.17
C ALA A 254 -32.89 -17.78 -1.62
N CYS A 255 -32.97 -16.82 -2.54
CA CYS A 255 -33.28 -17.08 -3.94
C CYS A 255 -32.14 -17.83 -4.65
N ASP A 256 -32.51 -18.77 -5.51
CA ASP A 256 -31.58 -19.45 -6.40
C ASP A 256 -31.70 -18.91 -7.83
N PHE A 257 -30.86 -17.93 -8.15
CA PHE A 257 -30.74 -17.31 -9.48
C PHE A 257 -29.88 -18.15 -10.44
N TYR A 258 -29.07 -19.07 -9.90
CA TYR A 258 -28.11 -19.87 -10.66
C TYR A 258 -28.70 -21.21 -11.13
N ASN A 259 -29.23 -22.03 -10.20
CA ASN A 259 -29.77 -23.37 -10.52
C ASN A 259 -31.29 -23.39 -10.69
N SER A 260 -31.95 -22.25 -10.89
CA SER A 260 -33.40 -22.22 -11.05
C SER A 260 -33.86 -23.16 -12.17
N PRO A 261 -34.84 -24.05 -11.94
CA PRO A 261 -35.38 -24.92 -12.98
C PRO A 261 -36.27 -24.15 -13.97
N ASP A 262 -36.68 -22.91 -13.65
CA ASP A 262 -37.51 -22.08 -14.52
C ASP A 262 -36.63 -21.36 -15.59
N PRO A 263 -36.83 -21.66 -16.89
CA PRO A 263 -36.09 -20.99 -17.96
C PRO A 263 -36.24 -19.47 -17.98
N ILE A 264 -37.39 -18.94 -17.53
CA ILE A 264 -37.63 -17.50 -17.44
C ILE A 264 -36.71 -16.90 -16.38
N CYS A 265 -36.64 -17.51 -15.20
CA CYS A 265 -35.73 -17.07 -14.15
C CYS A 265 -34.27 -17.12 -14.61
N GLN A 266 -33.84 -18.22 -15.24
CA GLN A 266 -32.46 -18.33 -15.74
C GLN A 266 -32.12 -17.23 -16.75
N ASN A 267 -33.04 -16.96 -17.70
CA ASN A 267 -32.81 -15.94 -18.71
C ASN A 267 -32.77 -14.52 -18.12
N LYS A 268 -33.66 -14.22 -17.17
CA LYS A 268 -33.67 -12.93 -16.47
C LYS A 268 -32.44 -12.76 -15.60
N SER A 269 -32.02 -13.80 -14.87
CA SER A 269 -30.84 -13.76 -14.01
C SER A 269 -29.56 -13.54 -14.82
N ARG A 270 -29.41 -14.21 -15.97
CA ARG A 270 -28.28 -13.97 -16.89
C ARG A 270 -28.30 -12.57 -17.47
N THR A 271 -29.46 -12.07 -17.89
CA THR A 271 -29.62 -10.69 -18.39
C THR A 271 -29.28 -9.67 -17.31
N ALA A 272 -29.73 -9.90 -16.07
CA ALA A 272 -29.45 -9.05 -14.92
C ALA A 272 -27.95 -9.04 -14.60
N PHE A 273 -27.30 -10.20 -14.53
CA PHE A 273 -25.86 -10.29 -14.34
C PHE A 273 -25.09 -9.53 -15.43
N GLN A 274 -25.44 -9.75 -16.70
CA GLN A 274 -24.78 -9.08 -17.82
C GLN A 274 -24.97 -7.57 -17.80
N GLY A 275 -26.19 -7.08 -17.52
CA GLY A 275 -26.50 -5.65 -17.56
C GLY A 275 -26.09 -4.88 -16.31
N TRP A 276 -26.23 -5.48 -15.12
CA TRP A 276 -26.00 -4.82 -13.82
C TRP A 276 -24.61 -5.04 -13.27
N ILE A 277 -23.87 -6.03 -13.78
CA ILE A 277 -22.51 -6.34 -13.32
C ILE A 277 -21.53 -6.34 -14.51
N ASP A 278 -21.59 -7.28 -15.45
CA ASP A 278 -20.53 -7.42 -16.48
C ASP A 278 -20.31 -6.15 -17.33
N GLN A 279 -21.39 -5.43 -17.65
CA GLN A 279 -21.33 -4.24 -18.51
C GLN A 279 -21.13 -2.93 -17.74
N THR A 280 -21.31 -2.93 -16.43
CA THR A 280 -21.41 -1.72 -15.59
C THR A 280 -20.39 -1.70 -14.47
N VAL A 281 -20.03 -2.87 -13.92
CA VAL A 281 -19.16 -3.08 -12.76
C VAL A 281 -18.11 -4.13 -13.11
N TYR A 282 -17.24 -3.83 -14.07
CA TYR A 282 -16.03 -4.63 -14.25
C TYR A 282 -14.90 -4.03 -13.42
N SER A 283 -15.04 -4.09 -12.09
CA SER A 283 -13.99 -3.67 -11.17
C SER A 283 -13.90 -4.64 -10.00
N TYR A 284 -12.67 -4.95 -9.60
CA TYR A 284 -12.33 -5.63 -8.35
C TYR A 284 -12.71 -4.82 -7.09
N ASN A 285 -13.37 -3.67 -7.26
CA ASN A 285 -13.82 -2.76 -6.22
C ASN A 285 -14.94 -1.88 -6.79
N MET A 286 -16.18 -2.07 -6.32
CA MET A 286 -17.37 -1.42 -6.89
C MET A 286 -17.40 0.12 -6.77
N TYR A 287 -16.53 0.72 -5.96
CA TYR A 287 -16.45 2.17 -5.76
C TYR A 287 -15.18 2.81 -6.33
N GLN A 288 -14.37 2.05 -7.05
CA GLN A 288 -13.11 2.56 -7.58
C GLN A 288 -13.32 3.21 -8.95
N ASP A 289 -12.80 4.43 -9.13
CA ASP A 289 -12.90 5.19 -10.38
C ASP A 289 -11.88 4.72 -11.43
N CYS A 290 -12.09 3.51 -11.95
CA CYS A 290 -11.18 2.90 -12.92
C CYS A 290 -11.63 3.05 -14.38
N TYR A 291 -10.68 3.50 -15.22
CA TYR A 291 -10.73 3.60 -16.69
C TYR A 291 -11.71 4.63 -17.28
N ARG A 292 -11.18 5.48 -18.18
CA ARG A 292 -12.00 6.26 -19.12
C ARG A 292 -12.51 5.32 -20.23
N ASN A 293 -13.81 5.08 -20.27
CA ASN A 293 -14.59 4.46 -21.36
C ASN A 293 -14.08 3.09 -21.89
N THR A 294 -14.46 2.02 -21.20
CA THR A 294 -14.08 0.62 -21.48
C THR A 294 -14.58 0.06 -22.83
N ASN A 295 -15.66 0.59 -23.40
CA ASN A 295 -16.27 0.03 -24.62
C ASN A 295 -15.46 0.31 -25.90
N ASN A 296 -14.85 1.49 -26.02
CA ASN A 296 -13.98 1.82 -27.16
C ASN A 296 -12.58 1.23 -27.01
N LEU A 297 -12.06 1.15 -25.78
CA LEU A 297 -10.76 0.57 -25.49
C LEU A 297 -10.74 -0.94 -25.80
N ARG A 298 -11.79 -1.69 -25.43
CA ARG A 298 -11.89 -3.14 -25.70
C ARG A 298 -11.87 -3.49 -27.19
N ARG A 299 -12.46 -2.65 -28.06
CA ARG A 299 -12.43 -2.84 -29.52
C ARG A 299 -11.07 -2.48 -30.14
N MET A 300 -10.40 -1.45 -29.64
CA MET A 300 -9.06 -1.06 -30.09
C MET A 300 -7.97 -2.03 -29.63
N ILE A 301 -8.05 -2.55 -28.40
CA ILE A 301 -7.07 -3.46 -27.79
C ILE A 301 -7.06 -4.81 -28.52
N ASN A 302 -8.24 -5.39 -28.79
CA ASN A 302 -8.34 -6.63 -29.56
C ASN A 302 -7.86 -6.49 -31.01
N ALA A 303 -7.78 -5.27 -31.54
CA ALA A 303 -7.35 -5.00 -32.91
C ALA A 303 -5.86 -4.65 -33.05
N MET A 304 -5.16 -4.28 -31.96
CA MET A 304 -3.81 -3.69 -32.06
C MET A 304 -2.72 -4.35 -31.19
N GLY A 305 -3.05 -5.28 -30.28
CA GLY A 305 -2.03 -6.04 -29.55
C GLY A 305 -1.11 -5.22 -28.64
N PHE A 306 -1.56 -4.05 -28.16
CA PHE A 306 -0.83 -3.19 -27.23
C PHE A 306 -1.48 -3.13 -25.84
N ASP A 307 -0.61 -3.00 -24.83
CA ASP A 307 -0.84 -3.03 -23.38
C ASP A 307 -1.32 -1.67 -22.82
N MET A 308 -2.00 -1.69 -21.66
CA MET A 308 -2.65 -0.57 -20.98
C MET A 308 -1.69 0.45 -20.35
N ALA A 309 -0.62 0.84 -21.05
CA ALA A 309 0.39 1.77 -20.55
C ALA A 309 -0.13 3.22 -20.28
N VAL A 310 -1.44 3.49 -20.37
CA VAL A 310 -2.02 4.83 -20.14
C VAL A 310 -3.40 4.75 -19.49
N THR A 311 -3.52 4.23 -18.26
CA THR A 311 -4.84 4.18 -17.57
C THR A 311 -4.85 4.57 -16.09
N ASN A 312 -3.76 5.12 -15.54
CA ASN A 312 -3.89 5.87 -14.27
C ASN A 312 -4.89 7.02 -14.49
N ASN A 313 -6.06 6.93 -13.85
CA ASN A 313 -7.06 7.97 -13.91
C ASN A 313 -6.64 9.10 -12.95
N TYR A 314 -5.75 9.99 -13.40
CA TYR A 314 -5.35 11.17 -12.62
C TYR A 314 -6.51 12.16 -12.39
N GLY A 315 -7.62 11.98 -13.12
CA GLY A 315 -8.91 12.65 -12.89
C GLY A 315 -9.90 11.83 -12.06
N SER A 316 -9.45 10.75 -11.38
CA SER A 316 -10.25 10.01 -10.41
C SER A 316 -10.74 10.96 -9.32
N THR A 317 -12.01 10.82 -8.94
CA THR A 317 -12.62 11.54 -7.83
C THR A 317 -12.42 10.81 -6.50
N ASP A 318 -11.70 9.67 -6.52
CA ASP A 318 -11.32 8.96 -5.30
C ASP A 318 -10.49 9.88 -4.40
N PRO A 319 -10.79 9.96 -3.09
CA PRO A 319 -10.14 10.86 -2.14
C PRO A 319 -8.65 10.56 -1.89
N TRP A 320 -8.07 9.60 -2.61
CA TRP A 320 -6.71 9.08 -2.45
C TRP A 320 -5.80 9.38 -3.65
N ASN A 321 -6.18 10.32 -4.53
CA ASN A 321 -5.42 10.74 -5.71
C ASN A 321 -5.13 9.60 -6.70
N GLY A 322 -6.11 8.70 -6.89
CA GLY A 322 -6.00 7.53 -7.76
C GLY A 322 -5.34 6.35 -7.05
N TYR A 323 -6.14 5.53 -6.37
CA TYR A 323 -5.74 4.16 -6.08
C TYR A 323 -5.41 3.49 -7.43
N PRO A 324 -4.18 3.02 -7.70
CA PRO A 324 -3.86 2.48 -8.99
C PRO A 324 -4.80 1.29 -9.24
N CYS A 325 -5.57 1.43 -10.31
CA CYS A 325 -6.74 0.65 -10.68
C CYS A 325 -6.47 -0.80 -11.06
N ARG A 326 -5.35 -1.35 -10.55
CA ARG A 326 -4.44 -2.34 -11.15
C ARG A 326 -3.13 -1.64 -11.57
N ALA A 327 -2.04 -1.84 -10.82
CA ALA A 327 -0.74 -1.25 -11.14
C ALA A 327 0.08 -2.20 -12.03
N ASP A 328 -0.59 -3.22 -12.58
CA ASP A 328 0.02 -4.32 -13.30
C ASP A 328 0.91 -3.85 -14.42
N SER A 329 0.60 -2.75 -15.11
CA SER A 329 1.48 -2.23 -16.15
C SER A 329 2.81 -1.73 -15.59
N SER A 330 2.82 -1.05 -14.44
CA SER A 330 4.05 -0.62 -13.77
C SER A 330 4.82 -1.82 -13.20
N THR A 331 4.14 -2.74 -12.52
CA THR A 331 4.74 -3.97 -11.99
C THR A 331 5.33 -4.85 -13.10
N GLN A 332 4.56 -5.09 -14.15
CA GLN A 332 4.97 -5.85 -15.33
C GLN A 332 6.13 -5.16 -16.06
N SER A 333 6.10 -3.82 -16.19
CA SER A 333 7.20 -3.07 -16.79
C SER A 333 8.49 -3.22 -15.97
N TYR A 334 8.41 -3.10 -14.65
CA TYR A 334 9.54 -3.28 -13.76
C TYR A 334 10.11 -4.71 -13.82
N LEU A 335 9.23 -5.72 -13.76
CA LEU A 335 9.60 -7.14 -13.83
C LEU A 335 10.09 -7.58 -15.22
N SER A 336 9.74 -6.84 -16.27
CA SER A 336 10.25 -7.07 -17.63
C SER A 336 11.63 -6.45 -17.88
N GLN A 337 12.18 -5.67 -16.95
CA GLN A 337 13.51 -5.09 -17.11
C GLN A 337 14.60 -6.15 -16.98
N PHE A 338 15.56 -6.13 -17.90
CA PHE A 338 16.69 -7.06 -17.90
C PHE A 338 17.46 -7.06 -16.57
N ALA A 339 17.69 -5.88 -15.98
CA ALA A 339 18.40 -5.77 -14.71
C ALA A 339 17.62 -6.42 -13.56
N THR A 340 16.29 -6.22 -13.52
CA THR A 340 15.40 -6.84 -12.53
C THR A 340 15.41 -8.36 -12.67
N GLN A 341 15.28 -8.87 -13.90
CA GLN A 341 15.31 -10.31 -14.15
C GLN A 341 16.65 -10.94 -13.79
N ALA A 342 17.76 -10.28 -14.16
CA ALA A 342 19.09 -10.73 -13.79
C ALA A 342 19.27 -10.81 -12.26
N ALA A 343 18.77 -9.82 -11.51
CA ALA A 343 18.79 -9.81 -10.05
C ALA A 343 17.92 -10.92 -9.44
N LEU A 344 16.82 -11.28 -10.10
CA LEU A 344 15.92 -12.37 -9.70
C LEU A 344 16.34 -13.74 -10.28
N HIS A 345 17.51 -13.84 -10.91
CA HIS A 345 18.04 -15.06 -11.52
C HIS A 345 17.11 -15.68 -12.59
N THR A 346 16.46 -14.83 -13.39
CA THR A 346 15.60 -15.22 -14.53
C THR A 346 15.98 -14.45 -15.81
N ASN A 347 15.47 -14.89 -16.96
CA ASN A 347 15.78 -14.32 -18.27
C ASN A 347 14.63 -14.41 -19.30
N MET A 348 13.39 -14.21 -18.85
CA MET A 348 12.22 -14.23 -19.73
C MET A 348 12.07 -12.98 -20.59
N GLN A 349 11.91 -13.16 -21.90
CA GLN A 349 11.89 -12.06 -22.87
C GLN A 349 10.78 -11.02 -22.60
N LEU A 350 9.62 -11.45 -22.08
CA LEU A 350 8.52 -10.60 -21.62
C LEU A 350 7.83 -11.27 -20.43
N TYR A 351 7.70 -10.55 -19.31
CA TYR A 351 6.90 -10.99 -18.17
C TYR A 351 5.43 -10.62 -18.39
N SER A 352 4.50 -11.50 -18.01
CA SER A 352 3.06 -11.24 -18.03
C SER A 352 2.45 -11.54 -16.67
N THR A 353 1.69 -10.59 -16.12
CA THR A 353 1.02 -10.77 -14.81
C THR A 353 -0.02 -11.87 -14.84
N CYS A 354 -0.78 -12.02 -15.93
CA CYS A 354 -1.66 -13.17 -16.15
C CYS A 354 -1.47 -13.73 -17.55
N ALA A 355 -1.43 -15.05 -17.68
CA ALA A 355 -1.27 -15.73 -18.96
C ALA A 355 -2.63 -16.06 -19.58
N ASN A 356 -2.82 -15.70 -20.86
CA ASN A 356 -4.01 -16.11 -21.61
C ASN A 356 -3.79 -17.49 -22.23
N ILE A 357 -3.95 -18.54 -21.42
CA ILE A 357 -3.65 -19.92 -21.78
C ILE A 357 -4.92 -20.78 -21.75
N PRO A 358 -5.06 -21.78 -22.64
CA PRO A 358 -6.18 -22.72 -22.58
C PRO A 358 -6.17 -23.47 -21.24
N TYR A 359 -7.21 -23.23 -20.43
CA TYR A 359 -7.42 -23.90 -19.16
C TYR A 359 -8.48 -25.01 -19.32
N GLY A 360 -8.29 -26.12 -18.61
CA GLY A 360 -9.20 -27.26 -18.56
C GLY A 360 -10.46 -26.95 -17.75
N THR A 361 -11.12 -28.00 -17.25
CA THR A 361 -12.29 -27.82 -16.38
C THR A 361 -11.88 -27.19 -15.06
N THR A 362 -12.49 -26.05 -14.75
CA THR A 362 -12.30 -25.33 -13.49
C THR A 362 -13.20 -25.93 -12.40
N THR A 363 -12.65 -26.09 -11.20
CA THR A 363 -13.43 -26.32 -9.98
C THR A 363 -14.33 -25.12 -9.72
N THR A 364 -15.60 -25.41 -9.41
CA THR A 364 -16.63 -24.41 -9.17
C THR A 364 -17.22 -24.47 -7.77
N ASP A 365 -16.83 -25.44 -6.94
CA ASP A 365 -17.32 -25.60 -5.56
C ASP A 365 -16.27 -26.32 -4.69
N LEU A 366 -15.88 -25.71 -3.58
CA LEU A 366 -14.86 -26.21 -2.65
C LEU A 366 -15.42 -27.01 -1.47
N THR A 367 -16.71 -27.36 -1.47
CA THR A 367 -17.34 -28.11 -0.36
C THR A 367 -16.59 -29.40 -0.06
N VAL A 368 -16.23 -30.18 -1.08
CA VAL A 368 -15.54 -31.47 -0.92
C VAL A 368 -14.11 -31.26 -0.43
N ASP A 369 -13.37 -30.35 -1.07
CA ASP A 369 -11.97 -30.07 -0.73
C ASP A 369 -11.84 -29.57 0.72
N LEU A 370 -12.69 -28.63 1.14
CA LEU A 370 -12.71 -28.14 2.52
C LEU A 370 -13.14 -29.22 3.52
N SER A 371 -14.15 -30.05 3.17
CA SER A 371 -14.56 -31.19 4.01
C SER A 371 -13.40 -32.15 4.26
N ASN A 372 -12.61 -32.43 3.22
CA ASN A 372 -11.45 -33.31 3.30
C ASN A 372 -10.38 -32.77 4.26
N ILE A 373 -10.17 -31.45 4.30
CA ILE A 373 -9.22 -30.81 5.22
C ILE A 373 -9.71 -30.86 6.66
N ILE A 374 -10.90 -30.32 6.95
CA ILE A 374 -11.35 -30.11 8.33
C ILE A 374 -11.68 -31.43 9.04
N ASN A 375 -12.01 -32.47 8.28
CA ASN A 375 -12.26 -33.82 8.80
C ASN A 375 -10.99 -34.67 8.88
N HIS A 376 -9.86 -34.20 8.35
CA HIS A 376 -8.60 -34.91 8.47
C HIS A 376 -8.14 -34.95 9.93
N ASN A 377 -7.64 -36.11 10.39
CA ASN A 377 -7.21 -36.29 11.79
C ASN A 377 -6.13 -35.29 12.22
N LEU A 378 -5.20 -34.95 11.30
CA LEU A 378 -4.15 -33.98 11.58
C LEU A 378 -4.68 -32.56 11.83
N TYR A 379 -5.76 -32.15 11.16
CA TYR A 379 -6.36 -30.83 11.37
C TYR A 379 -6.78 -30.63 12.83
N LYS A 380 -7.51 -31.62 13.38
CA LYS A 380 -7.96 -31.60 14.79
C LYS A 380 -6.81 -31.77 15.77
N SER A 381 -5.94 -32.77 15.54
CA SER A 381 -4.85 -33.10 16.50
C SER A 381 -3.79 -32.01 16.62
N ARG A 382 -3.60 -31.19 15.57
CA ARG A 382 -2.67 -30.05 15.58
C ARG A 382 -3.35 -28.72 15.88
N ASN A 383 -4.65 -28.71 16.17
CA ASN A 383 -5.42 -27.49 16.39
C ASN A 383 -5.26 -26.47 15.25
N MET A 384 -5.30 -26.97 14.01
CA MET A 384 -5.17 -26.13 12.82
C MET A 384 -6.37 -25.18 12.68
N SER A 385 -6.19 -24.10 11.93
CA SER A 385 -7.22 -23.09 11.69
C SER A 385 -7.32 -22.69 10.22
N VAL A 386 -8.51 -22.24 9.81
CA VAL A 386 -8.74 -21.63 8.49
C VAL A 386 -9.40 -20.28 8.68
N VAL A 387 -8.83 -19.24 8.07
CA VAL A 387 -9.47 -17.92 7.99
C VAL A 387 -9.86 -17.62 6.56
N PHE A 388 -11.10 -17.20 6.38
CA PHE A 388 -11.61 -16.60 5.16
C PHE A 388 -11.78 -15.11 5.43
N TYR A 389 -11.18 -14.26 4.60
CA TYR A 389 -11.48 -12.83 4.66
C TYR A 389 -11.78 -12.29 3.27
N ASN A 390 -12.76 -11.39 3.20
CA ASN A 390 -13.19 -10.79 1.96
C ASN A 390 -13.30 -9.27 2.12
N GLY A 391 -12.80 -8.52 1.15
CA GLY A 391 -13.21 -7.13 0.99
C GLY A 391 -14.71 -7.01 0.70
N ASP A 392 -15.40 -6.12 1.41
CA ASP A 392 -16.86 -5.95 1.24
C ASP A 392 -17.26 -5.14 -0.01
N LEU A 393 -16.27 -4.59 -0.74
CA LEU A 393 -16.47 -3.92 -2.02
C LEU A 393 -16.12 -4.80 -3.23
N ASP A 394 -15.67 -6.04 -3.01
CA ASP A 394 -15.41 -6.99 -4.08
C ASP A 394 -16.72 -7.51 -4.69
N THR A 395 -16.81 -7.47 -6.01
CA THR A 395 -17.93 -7.99 -6.80
C THR A 395 -17.63 -9.32 -7.47
N VAL A 396 -16.38 -9.78 -7.45
CA VAL A 396 -15.96 -11.05 -8.06
C VAL A 396 -16.16 -12.18 -7.05
N ASN A 397 -15.50 -12.11 -5.90
CA ASN A 397 -15.57 -13.10 -4.84
C ASN A 397 -16.05 -12.42 -3.54
N ASN A 398 -17.29 -11.94 -3.61
CA ASN A 398 -17.89 -11.06 -2.61
C ASN A 398 -18.03 -11.73 -1.22
N PHE A 399 -17.95 -10.92 -0.16
CA PHE A 399 -18.06 -11.37 1.24
C PHE A 399 -19.36 -12.15 1.54
N LEU A 400 -20.48 -11.75 0.94
CA LEU A 400 -21.77 -12.38 1.20
C LEU A 400 -21.82 -13.81 0.69
N SER A 401 -21.13 -14.09 -0.43
CA SER A 401 -20.90 -15.44 -0.92
C SER A 401 -20.16 -16.29 0.10
N ALA A 402 -19.04 -15.79 0.62
CA ALA A 402 -18.24 -16.51 1.61
C ALA A 402 -19.01 -16.78 2.90
N GLN A 403 -19.73 -15.77 3.41
CA GLN A 403 -20.58 -15.92 4.57
C GLN A 403 -21.67 -16.98 4.36
N ASN A 404 -22.40 -16.92 3.24
CA ASN A 404 -23.49 -17.86 2.96
C ASN A 404 -22.98 -19.29 2.73
N PHE A 405 -21.89 -19.43 1.98
CA PHE A 405 -21.22 -20.71 1.76
C PHE A 405 -20.80 -21.32 3.10
N LEU A 406 -20.11 -20.57 3.96
CA LEU A 406 -19.57 -21.10 5.21
C LEU A 406 -20.65 -21.32 6.28
N ARG A 407 -21.75 -20.57 6.26
CA ARG A 407 -22.95 -20.88 7.05
C ARG A 407 -23.53 -22.25 6.67
N LYS A 408 -23.72 -22.50 5.37
CA LYS A 408 -24.25 -23.77 4.87
C LYS A 408 -23.28 -24.92 5.13
N PHE A 409 -22.01 -24.74 4.76
CA PHE A 409 -20.94 -25.72 4.95
C PHE A 409 -20.83 -26.11 6.43
N SER A 410 -20.71 -25.13 7.34
CA SER A 410 -20.58 -25.39 8.78
C SER A 410 -21.77 -26.15 9.35
N SER A 411 -23.00 -25.82 8.93
CA SER A 411 -24.21 -26.56 9.33
C SER A 411 -24.15 -28.04 8.91
N VAL A 412 -23.75 -28.32 7.66
CA VAL A 412 -23.59 -29.68 7.15
C VAL A 412 -22.49 -30.45 7.89
N GLN A 413 -21.42 -29.76 8.30
CA GLN A 413 -20.31 -30.32 9.06
C GLN A 413 -20.59 -30.44 10.57
N GLY A 414 -21.78 -30.03 11.04
CA GLY A 414 -22.15 -30.06 12.45
C GLY A 414 -21.39 -29.05 13.32
N LEU A 415 -20.86 -27.99 12.71
CA LEU A 415 -20.14 -26.90 13.40
C LEU A 415 -21.13 -25.81 13.84
N THR A 416 -20.88 -25.23 15.01
CA THR A 416 -21.71 -24.17 15.59
C THR A 416 -21.00 -22.81 15.51
N VAL A 417 -21.77 -21.72 15.43
CA VAL A 417 -21.20 -20.37 15.57
C VAL A 417 -20.87 -20.12 17.03
N THR A 418 -19.61 -19.81 17.31
CA THR A 418 -19.12 -19.51 18.66
C THR A 418 -19.01 -18.01 18.90
N ARG A 419 -18.87 -17.21 17.84
CA ARG A 419 -18.85 -15.74 17.92
C ARG A 419 -19.36 -15.11 16.63
N GLU A 420 -20.13 -14.05 16.76
CA GLU A 420 -20.51 -13.17 15.66
C GLU A 420 -20.67 -11.74 16.17
N ASP A 421 -19.80 -10.86 15.70
CA ASP A 421 -19.73 -9.44 16.08
C ASP A 421 -18.87 -8.68 15.07
N THR A 422 -18.71 -7.37 15.27
CA THR A 422 -17.73 -6.60 14.50
C THR A 422 -16.36 -6.65 15.16
N TRP A 423 -15.30 -6.67 14.34
CA TRP A 423 -13.92 -6.58 14.82
C TRP A 423 -13.38 -5.16 14.69
N ARG A 424 -12.39 -4.80 15.51
CA ARG A 424 -11.83 -3.44 15.58
C ARG A 424 -10.48 -3.34 14.87
N ALA A 425 -10.36 -2.40 13.92
CA ALA A 425 -9.12 -2.08 13.24
C ALA A 425 -8.42 -0.88 13.89
N ASN A 426 -7.14 -1.03 14.20
CA ASN A 426 -6.29 0.07 14.67
C ASN A 426 -4.81 -0.31 14.51
N TYR A 427 -4.01 0.60 13.95
CA TYR A 427 -2.57 0.39 13.80
C TYR A 427 -1.71 1.24 14.74
N ASN A 428 -2.27 2.29 15.33
CA ASN A 428 -1.59 3.08 16.36
C ASN A 428 -2.61 3.72 17.32
N ARG A 429 -2.90 3.04 18.44
CA ARG A 429 -3.86 3.50 19.45
C ARG A 429 -3.46 4.79 20.17
N SER A 430 -2.19 5.20 20.11
CA SER A 430 -1.79 6.49 20.68
C SER A 430 -2.16 7.67 19.78
N VAL A 431 -2.53 7.41 18.52
CA VAL A 431 -2.84 8.45 17.52
C VAL A 431 -4.27 8.31 16.99
N TYR A 432 -4.75 7.09 16.79
CA TYR A 432 -6.04 6.81 16.15
C TYR A 432 -6.99 6.07 17.09
N MET A 433 -8.28 6.36 16.95
CA MET A 433 -9.35 5.61 17.60
C MET A 433 -9.60 4.27 16.92
N ASP A 434 -10.13 3.29 17.66
CA ASP A 434 -10.53 1.99 17.11
C ASP A 434 -11.68 2.16 16.11
N MET A 435 -11.44 1.77 14.85
CA MET A 435 -12.42 1.81 13.78
C MET A 435 -13.10 0.44 13.62
N GLU A 436 -14.31 0.42 13.06
CA GLU A 436 -14.94 -0.84 12.62
C GLU A 436 -14.11 -1.45 11.48
N GLY A 437 -13.49 -2.60 11.71
CA GLY A 437 -12.71 -3.33 10.70
C GLY A 437 -13.59 -4.15 9.75
N GLY A 438 -14.75 -4.58 10.22
CA GLY A 438 -15.71 -5.40 9.47
C GLY A 438 -16.46 -6.36 10.38
N LEU A 439 -17.23 -7.27 9.79
CA LEU A 439 -17.92 -8.35 10.51
C LEU A 439 -16.95 -9.53 10.69
N ARG A 440 -17.06 -10.27 11.79
CA ARG A 440 -16.46 -11.59 11.93
C ARG A 440 -17.49 -12.62 12.39
N THR A 441 -17.35 -13.83 11.88
CA THR A 441 -18.07 -15.02 12.35
C THR A 441 -17.05 -16.12 12.60
N THR A 442 -16.98 -16.61 13.84
CA THR A 442 -16.14 -17.75 14.23
C THR A 442 -17.01 -18.97 14.45
N TYR A 443 -16.59 -20.09 13.90
CA TYR A 443 -17.22 -21.39 14.06
C TYR A 443 -16.38 -22.30 14.95
N SER A 444 -17.04 -23.24 15.64
CA SER A 444 -16.36 -24.37 16.26
C SER A 444 -15.53 -25.11 15.21
N GLY A 445 -14.35 -25.62 15.56
CA GLY A 445 -13.44 -26.25 14.58
C GLY A 445 -12.46 -25.26 13.92
N ASN A 446 -12.25 -24.09 14.54
CA ASN A 446 -11.23 -23.10 14.16
C ASN A 446 -11.40 -22.57 12.73
N ILE A 447 -12.64 -22.26 12.34
CA ILE A 447 -12.95 -21.63 11.06
C ILE A 447 -13.46 -20.21 11.34
N ASP A 448 -12.78 -19.23 10.74
CA ASP A 448 -13.15 -17.82 10.86
C ASP A 448 -13.53 -17.24 9.49
N VAL A 449 -14.52 -16.34 9.49
CA VAL A 449 -14.95 -15.60 8.30
C VAL A 449 -15.01 -14.13 8.65
N LEU A 450 -14.32 -13.29 7.88
CA LEU A 450 -14.24 -11.86 8.13
C LEU A 450 -14.61 -11.06 6.89
N SER A 451 -15.33 -9.95 7.08
CA SER A 451 -15.31 -8.87 6.10
C SER A 451 -14.20 -7.88 6.48
N ILE A 452 -13.61 -7.24 5.47
CA ILE A 452 -12.70 -6.12 5.63
C ILE A 452 -13.36 -4.90 5.00
N ARG A 453 -13.78 -3.98 5.87
CA ARG A 453 -14.62 -2.85 5.50
C ARG A 453 -13.89 -1.90 4.54
N GLY A 454 -14.53 -1.65 3.41
CA GLY A 454 -14.05 -0.78 2.36
C GLY A 454 -12.85 -1.33 1.57
N ALA A 455 -12.59 -2.63 1.61
CA ALA A 455 -11.59 -3.29 0.76
C ALA A 455 -12.26 -3.89 -0.49
N GLY A 456 -11.54 -3.90 -1.61
CA GLY A 456 -11.92 -4.64 -2.83
C GLY A 456 -11.42 -6.09 -2.82
N HIS A 457 -11.20 -6.65 -4.00
CA HIS A 457 -10.70 -8.01 -4.23
C HIS A 457 -9.30 -8.22 -3.67
N PHE A 458 -8.38 -7.29 -3.99
CA PHE A 458 -7.02 -7.24 -3.49
C PHE A 458 -7.01 -6.47 -2.16
N VAL A 459 -7.22 -7.17 -1.04
CA VAL A 459 -7.44 -6.56 0.27
C VAL A 459 -6.16 -5.92 0.83
N PRO A 460 -4.98 -6.57 0.82
CA PRO A 460 -3.72 -5.94 1.23
C PRO A 460 -3.38 -4.70 0.40
N LYS A 461 -3.83 -4.66 -0.86
CA LYS A 461 -3.69 -3.47 -1.70
C LYS A 461 -4.62 -2.35 -1.22
N SER A 462 -5.92 -2.65 -1.06
CA SER A 462 -6.96 -1.65 -0.78
C SER A 462 -7.03 -1.17 0.68
N ARG A 463 -6.70 -2.05 1.63
CA ARG A 463 -6.76 -1.82 3.08
C ARG A 463 -5.55 -2.49 3.77
N PRO A 464 -4.32 -2.04 3.48
CA PRO A 464 -3.08 -2.70 3.91
C PRO A 464 -2.96 -2.88 5.44
N ALA A 465 -3.29 -1.85 6.22
CA ALA A 465 -3.22 -1.92 7.67
C ALA A 465 -4.20 -2.96 8.26
N GLN A 466 -5.44 -2.98 7.76
CA GLN A 466 -6.48 -3.93 8.17
C GLN A 466 -6.09 -5.36 7.80
N ALA A 467 -5.61 -5.57 6.57
CA ALA A 467 -5.14 -6.87 6.10
C ALA A 467 -3.99 -7.40 6.98
N LEU A 468 -2.95 -6.58 7.22
CA LEU A 468 -1.84 -6.96 8.09
C LEU A 468 -2.30 -7.29 9.51
N GLN A 469 -3.28 -6.55 10.05
CA GLN A 469 -3.86 -6.84 11.36
C GLN A 469 -4.55 -8.20 11.40
N VAL A 470 -5.40 -8.51 10.41
CA VAL A 470 -6.08 -9.81 10.32
C VAL A 470 -5.06 -10.94 10.25
N ILE A 471 -4.06 -10.83 9.37
CA ILE A 471 -3.03 -11.84 9.19
C ILE A 471 -2.20 -12.02 10.45
N ARG A 472 -1.64 -10.94 11.01
CA ARG A 472 -0.82 -11.03 12.22
C ARG A 472 -1.60 -11.65 13.37
N ASN A 473 -2.86 -11.28 13.54
CA ASN A 473 -3.68 -11.79 14.63
C ASN A 473 -4.02 -13.28 14.42
N PHE A 474 -4.38 -13.67 13.20
CA PHE A 474 -4.60 -15.08 12.85
C PHE A 474 -3.35 -15.94 13.09
N LEU A 475 -2.19 -15.49 12.58
CA LEU A 475 -0.93 -16.21 12.73
C LEU A 475 -0.50 -16.37 14.20
N ASN A 476 -0.92 -15.50 15.10
CA ASN A 476 -0.52 -15.55 16.52
C ASN A 476 -1.64 -16.04 17.45
N GLY A 477 -2.82 -16.36 16.91
CA GLY A 477 -3.99 -16.72 17.71
C GLY A 477 -4.50 -15.57 18.60
N PHE A 478 -4.26 -14.32 18.19
CA PHE A 478 -4.80 -13.15 18.88
C PHE A 478 -6.22 -12.86 18.44
N SER A 479 -6.99 -12.17 19.31
CA SER A 479 -8.25 -11.56 18.87
C SER A 479 -8.00 -10.64 17.68
N TYR A 480 -8.89 -10.65 16.69
CA TYR A 480 -8.83 -9.71 15.56
C TYR A 480 -8.91 -8.23 16.00
N ASP A 481 -9.31 -7.94 17.24
CA ASP A 481 -9.31 -6.59 17.85
C ASP A 481 -7.93 -6.13 18.35
N ASN A 482 -6.90 -6.98 18.24
CA ASN A 482 -5.55 -6.67 18.68
C ASN A 482 -4.87 -5.73 17.66
N CYS A 483 -4.61 -4.49 18.08
CA CYS A 483 -4.05 -3.43 17.24
C CYS A 483 -2.59 -3.67 16.87
N LEU A 484 -2.12 -3.14 15.73
CA LEU A 484 -0.75 -3.30 15.22
C LEU A 484 0.33 -2.49 15.98
N GLN A 485 0.05 -1.95 17.17
CA GLN A 485 0.94 -1.05 17.90
C GLN A 485 2.35 -1.63 18.17
N PHE A 486 2.50 -2.96 18.23
CA PHE A 486 3.79 -3.63 18.46
C PHE A 486 4.48 -4.10 17.17
N VAL A 487 3.89 -3.85 16.01
CA VAL A 487 4.54 -4.09 14.72
C VAL A 487 5.30 -2.83 14.34
N ASN A 488 6.57 -2.98 13.91
CA ASN A 488 7.35 -1.85 13.44
C ASN A 488 6.87 -1.38 12.05
N LEU A 489 5.99 -0.38 12.06
CA LEU A 489 5.44 0.24 10.85
C LEU A 489 6.17 1.54 10.48
N ALA A 490 7.30 1.86 11.12
CA ALA A 490 8.11 3.00 10.73
C ALA A 490 8.74 2.73 9.36
N ALA A 491 8.68 3.73 8.48
CA ALA A 491 9.33 3.67 7.19
C ALA A 491 10.85 3.54 7.37
N ALA A 492 11.46 2.65 6.60
CA ALA A 492 12.89 2.48 6.55
C ALA A 492 13.56 3.74 5.96
N PRO A 493 14.79 4.08 6.43
CA PRO A 493 15.55 5.19 5.85
C PRO A 493 15.78 5.00 4.35
N LEU A 494 15.73 6.10 3.59
CA LEU A 494 16.13 6.08 2.18
C LEU A 494 17.62 5.75 2.03
N LEU A 495 18.00 5.07 0.94
CA LEU A 495 19.41 4.91 0.59
C LEU A 495 20.04 6.26 0.23
N ALA A 496 21.35 6.38 0.41
CA ALA A 496 22.09 7.64 0.25
C ALA A 496 21.88 8.33 -1.12
N ASN A 497 21.69 7.55 -2.18
CA ASN A 497 21.45 8.05 -3.53
C ASN A 497 20.02 8.58 -3.75
N TYR A 498 19.09 8.27 -2.86
CA TYR A 498 17.73 8.80 -2.83
C TYR A 498 17.50 9.78 -1.66
N SER A 499 18.50 9.95 -0.79
CA SER A 499 18.44 10.87 0.35
C SER A 499 18.84 12.32 0.01
N TYR A 500 18.94 12.68 -1.28
CA TYR A 500 19.33 14.02 -1.69
C TYR A 500 18.23 15.04 -1.41
N LEU A 501 18.29 15.66 -0.23
CA LEU A 501 17.58 16.90 0.06
C LEU A 501 18.39 18.17 -0.28
N ASN A 502 19.60 18.07 -0.84
CA ASN A 502 20.39 19.26 -1.19
C ASN A 502 21.27 19.06 -2.44
N PRO A 503 20.97 19.72 -3.58
CA PRO A 503 21.91 19.82 -4.69
C PRO A 503 23.12 20.71 -4.33
N ALA A 504 24.24 20.54 -5.05
CA ALA A 504 25.48 21.33 -4.91
C ALA A 504 25.37 22.77 -5.45
N VAL A 505 24.27 23.44 -5.14
CA VAL A 505 23.97 24.84 -5.50
C VAL A 505 24.01 25.70 -4.23
N SER A 506 24.04 27.01 -4.38
CA SER A 506 23.93 27.88 -3.20
C SER A 506 22.60 27.59 -2.49
N ARG A 507 22.54 27.78 -1.16
CA ARG A 507 21.29 27.54 -0.40
C ARG A 507 20.11 28.32 -0.99
N ARG A 508 20.35 29.57 -1.42
CA ARG A 508 19.35 30.38 -2.12
C ARG A 508 18.85 29.74 -3.42
N ASP A 509 19.75 29.15 -4.21
CA ASP A 509 19.38 28.49 -5.46
C ASP A 509 18.67 27.15 -5.20
N ALA A 510 19.06 26.44 -4.14
CA ALA A 510 18.36 25.22 -3.70
C ALA A 510 16.94 25.53 -3.25
N ASP A 511 16.75 26.65 -2.56
CA ASP A 511 15.43 27.10 -2.09
C ASP A 511 14.58 27.70 -3.22
N ARG A 512 15.12 27.91 -4.43
CA ARG A 512 14.38 28.54 -5.53
C ARG A 512 13.32 27.59 -6.10
N ILE A 513 12.06 28.03 -6.09
CA ILE A 513 10.97 27.32 -6.76
C ILE A 513 10.95 27.71 -8.23
N THR A 514 11.40 26.80 -9.10
CA THR A 514 11.35 26.99 -10.56
C THR A 514 10.03 26.49 -11.17
N GLU A 515 9.41 25.49 -10.55
CA GLU A 515 8.12 24.94 -10.96
C GLU A 515 7.29 24.63 -9.70
N LEU A 516 6.03 25.05 -9.69
CA LEU A 516 5.08 24.75 -8.61
C LEU A 516 3.91 23.95 -9.19
N PRO A 517 3.71 22.68 -8.79
CA PRO A 517 2.65 21.84 -9.32
C PRO A 517 1.26 22.48 -9.15
N GLY A 518 0.42 22.34 -10.18
CA GLY A 518 -0.97 22.79 -10.14
C GLY A 518 -1.19 24.26 -10.48
N LEU A 519 -0.15 25.06 -10.74
CA LEU A 519 -0.32 26.42 -11.24
C LEU A 519 -1.11 26.45 -12.56
N THR A 520 -2.13 27.31 -12.62
CA THR A 520 -2.91 27.55 -13.85
C THR A 520 -2.51 28.84 -14.59
N PHE A 521 -1.44 29.48 -14.12
CA PHE A 521 -0.88 30.70 -14.69
C PHE A 521 0.65 30.71 -14.53
N GLU A 522 1.33 31.48 -15.38
CA GLU A 522 2.78 31.66 -15.32
C GLU A 522 3.15 32.80 -14.36
N PRO A 523 3.83 32.55 -13.24
CA PRO A 523 4.27 33.61 -12.33
C PRO A 523 5.31 34.51 -12.99
N ASN A 524 5.11 35.83 -12.89
CA ASN A 524 6.06 36.83 -13.37
C ASN A 524 7.00 37.36 -12.25
N PHE A 525 7.13 36.60 -11.17
CA PHE A 525 7.96 36.91 -10.01
C PHE A 525 8.76 35.67 -9.59
N GLN A 526 9.80 35.89 -8.79
CA GLN A 526 10.60 34.81 -8.23
C GLN A 526 10.02 34.38 -6.88
N GLN A 527 10.22 33.11 -6.55
CA GLN A 527 9.81 32.55 -5.28
C GLN A 527 10.85 31.57 -4.76
N TYR A 528 10.98 31.56 -3.44
CA TYR A 528 11.94 30.76 -2.70
C TYR A 528 11.26 30.15 -1.49
N SER A 529 11.48 28.86 -1.23
CA SER A 529 10.93 28.17 -0.07
C SER A 529 11.97 27.22 0.48
N GLY A 530 12.15 27.25 1.80
CA GLY A 530 13.20 26.51 2.47
C GLY A 530 13.13 26.70 3.98
N TYR A 531 14.24 26.48 4.68
CA TYR A 531 14.30 26.57 6.14
C TYR A 531 15.31 27.59 6.59
N LEU A 532 14.90 28.54 7.43
CA LEU A 532 15.75 29.47 8.18
C LEU A 532 16.13 28.90 9.54
N ARG A 533 17.28 29.32 10.06
CA ARG A 533 17.80 28.89 11.37
C ARG A 533 17.21 29.75 12.48
N GLY A 534 16.24 29.20 13.22
CA GLY A 534 15.73 29.82 14.44
C GLY A 534 16.66 29.59 15.65
N SER A 535 17.24 28.40 15.75
CA SER A 535 18.23 28.04 16.77
C SER A 535 19.10 26.87 16.26
N ASP A 536 19.99 26.33 17.10
CA ASP A 536 20.79 25.15 16.74
C ASP A 536 19.90 23.95 16.39
N LYS A 537 18.77 23.81 17.10
CA LYS A 537 17.81 22.71 16.95
C LYS A 537 16.55 23.06 16.17
N HIS A 538 16.19 24.33 15.98
CA HIS A 538 14.94 24.71 15.31
C HIS A 538 15.17 25.22 13.89
N ARG A 539 14.33 24.74 12.96
CA ARG A 539 14.31 25.13 11.55
C ARG A 539 12.93 25.71 11.24
N LEU A 540 12.90 26.99 10.91
CA LEU A 540 11.67 27.71 10.60
C LEU A 540 11.48 27.74 9.08
N HIS A 541 10.41 27.14 8.60
CA HIS A 541 10.10 27.17 7.18
C HIS A 541 9.71 28.58 6.75
N TYR A 542 10.16 28.98 5.57
CA TYR A 542 9.80 30.26 4.96
C TYR A 542 9.38 30.06 3.52
N TRP A 543 8.49 30.94 3.05
CA TRP A 543 8.22 31.14 1.63
C TRP A 543 8.35 32.63 1.32
N PHE A 544 9.30 32.97 0.46
CA PHE A 544 9.57 34.33 0.03
C PHE A 544 9.13 34.53 -1.42
N VAL A 545 8.32 35.55 -1.68
CA VAL A 545 7.85 35.91 -3.03
C VAL A 545 8.28 37.33 -3.36
N THR A 546 8.89 37.52 -4.53
CA THR A 546 9.40 38.83 -4.93
C THR A 546 8.30 39.69 -5.55
N CYS A 547 8.54 41.00 -5.54
CA CYS A 547 7.80 41.94 -6.35
C CYS A 547 8.15 41.76 -7.84
N PRO A 548 7.18 41.64 -8.77
CA PRO A 548 7.45 41.58 -10.21
C PRO A 548 8.16 42.83 -10.74
N THR A 549 7.91 43.99 -10.13
CA THR A 549 8.51 45.28 -10.49
C THR A 549 9.54 45.68 -9.44
N ASP A 550 10.77 45.18 -9.56
CA ASP A 550 11.85 45.39 -8.58
C ASP A 550 12.60 46.72 -8.77
N GLY A 551 11.95 47.83 -8.42
CA GLY A 551 12.59 49.16 -8.29
C GLY A 551 13.33 49.33 -6.95
N PRO A 552 14.27 50.29 -6.82
CA PRO A 552 15.09 50.48 -5.61
C PRO A 552 14.27 50.79 -4.33
N ASP A 553 13.06 51.33 -4.49
CA ASP A 553 12.18 51.74 -3.38
C ASP A 553 11.20 50.65 -2.93
N VAL A 554 11.22 49.46 -3.55
CA VAL A 554 10.32 48.36 -3.18
C VAL A 554 10.73 47.80 -1.80
N PRO A 555 9.83 47.77 -0.81
CA PRO A 555 10.12 47.31 0.54
C PRO A 555 10.09 45.78 0.65
N VAL A 556 10.58 45.28 1.78
CA VAL A 556 10.44 43.89 2.21
C VAL A 556 9.50 43.83 3.39
N LEU A 557 8.48 42.98 3.32
CA LEU A 557 7.52 42.75 4.38
C LEU A 557 7.71 41.34 4.95
N LEU A 558 7.88 41.23 6.26
CA LEU A 558 7.66 39.98 6.98
C LEU A 558 6.18 39.85 7.31
N TRP A 559 5.58 38.71 7.00
CA TRP A 559 4.23 38.33 7.39
C TRP A 559 4.24 37.21 8.42
N LEU A 560 3.50 37.40 9.52
CA LEU A 560 3.28 36.44 10.59
C LEU A 560 1.78 36.24 10.84
N ASN A 561 1.25 35.05 10.56
CA ASN A 561 -0.14 34.72 10.90
C ASN A 561 -0.35 34.60 12.42
N GLY A 562 -1.59 34.86 12.86
CA GLY A 562 -1.98 34.82 14.26
C GLY A 562 -2.87 33.63 14.63
N GLY A 563 -3.08 33.45 15.93
CA GLY A 563 -3.36 32.15 16.53
C GLY A 563 -2.02 31.53 16.94
N PRO A 564 -1.76 31.29 18.24
CA PRO A 564 -0.51 30.66 18.65
C PRO A 564 -0.36 29.33 17.90
N GLY A 565 0.63 29.24 17.00
CA GLY A 565 0.85 28.06 16.17
C GLY A 565 0.25 28.08 14.76
N SER A 566 -0.25 29.20 14.24
CA SER A 566 -0.79 29.28 12.88
C SER A 566 0.29 29.45 11.81
N SER A 567 0.16 28.71 10.70
CA SER A 567 1.06 28.78 9.55
C SER A 567 0.94 30.11 8.79
N SER A 568 2.07 30.73 8.46
CA SER A 568 2.09 31.91 7.57
C SER A 568 1.84 31.57 6.10
N VAL A 569 2.03 30.29 5.71
CA VAL A 569 1.66 29.80 4.37
C VAL A 569 0.14 29.72 4.23
N TRP A 570 -0.59 29.49 5.32
CA TRP A 570 -2.05 29.60 5.32
C TRP A 570 -2.47 31.01 4.91
N GLY A 571 -2.01 32.08 5.57
CA GLY A 571 -2.33 33.45 5.18
C GLY A 571 -1.81 33.83 3.78
N MET A 572 -0.69 33.26 3.33
CA MET A 572 -0.27 33.40 1.93
C MET A 572 -1.35 32.88 0.95
N LEU A 573 -1.89 31.69 1.20
CA LEU A 573 -2.85 31.04 0.30
C LEU A 573 -4.29 31.55 0.47
N THR A 574 -4.66 32.02 1.67
CA THR A 574 -6.04 32.39 2.02
C THR A 574 -6.27 33.88 2.19
N GLU A 575 -5.23 34.71 2.29
CA GLU A 575 -5.38 36.15 2.52
C GLU A 575 -4.66 37.01 1.49
N ASN A 576 -3.33 37.12 1.54
CA ASN A 576 -2.61 38.21 0.88
C ASN A 576 -1.51 37.78 -0.10
N GLY A 577 -1.22 36.48 -0.24
CA GLY A 577 -0.23 35.97 -1.17
C GLY A 577 -0.74 35.82 -2.61
N PRO A 578 0.16 35.45 -3.55
CA PRO A 578 -0.14 35.41 -4.99
C PRO A 578 -0.99 34.23 -5.46
N PHE A 579 -1.21 33.22 -4.60
CA PHE A 579 -1.85 31.96 -4.99
C PHE A 579 -3.16 31.75 -4.25
N ARG A 580 -4.14 31.15 -4.95
CA ARG A 580 -5.40 30.68 -4.37
C ARG A 580 -5.65 29.21 -4.70
N PRO A 581 -5.89 28.36 -3.69
CA PRO A 581 -6.34 27.00 -3.94
C PRO A 581 -7.68 26.96 -4.66
N ASN A 582 -7.78 26.17 -5.73
CA ASN A 582 -9.06 25.83 -6.34
C ASN A 582 -9.80 24.78 -5.49
N ARG A 583 -11.11 24.67 -5.72
CA ARG A 583 -11.98 23.69 -5.04
C ARG A 583 -11.61 22.24 -5.32
N ASP A 584 -10.82 21.99 -6.36
CA ASP A 584 -10.35 20.65 -6.72
C ASP A 584 -9.25 20.14 -5.79
N GLY A 585 -8.68 20.98 -4.93
CA GLY A 585 -7.56 20.65 -4.05
C GLY A 585 -6.27 20.31 -4.79
N LYS A 586 -6.20 20.55 -6.11
CA LYS A 586 -5.09 20.17 -6.99
C LYS A 586 -4.47 21.34 -7.73
N THR A 587 -5.25 22.38 -8.04
CA THR A 587 -4.78 23.52 -8.83
C THR A 587 -4.79 24.84 -8.06
N LEU A 588 -3.95 25.78 -8.50
CA LEU A 588 -3.80 27.12 -7.96
C LEU A 588 -4.14 28.15 -9.04
N PHE A 589 -4.95 29.15 -8.70
CA PHE A 589 -5.19 30.32 -9.57
C PHE A 589 -4.57 31.59 -8.98
N GLU A 590 -4.37 32.60 -9.83
CA GLU A 590 -3.73 33.86 -9.45
C GLU A 590 -4.60 34.68 -8.49
N ASN A 591 -4.01 35.18 -7.40
CA ASN A 591 -4.56 36.29 -6.64
C ASN A 591 -4.07 37.63 -7.22
N VAL A 592 -4.89 38.28 -8.04
CA VAL A 592 -4.55 39.56 -8.67
C VAL A 592 -4.44 40.75 -7.68
N TYR A 593 -4.72 40.53 -6.39
CA TYR A 593 -4.63 41.55 -5.33
C TYR A 593 -3.54 41.22 -4.29
N SER A 594 -2.59 40.37 -4.64
CA SER A 594 -1.52 39.96 -3.73
C SER A 594 -0.59 41.10 -3.32
N TRP A 595 -0.06 41.01 -2.10
CA TRP A 595 0.85 42.02 -1.54
C TRP A 595 2.20 42.04 -2.24
N ASN A 596 2.58 40.94 -2.90
CA ASN A 596 3.79 40.92 -3.72
C ASN A 596 3.68 41.80 -4.98
N ARG A 597 2.58 42.54 -5.18
CA ARG A 597 2.49 43.56 -6.25
C ARG A 597 3.14 44.89 -5.89
N PHE A 598 3.42 45.15 -4.61
CA PHE A 598 4.04 46.40 -4.15
C PHE A 598 5.20 46.18 -3.15
N ALA A 599 5.43 44.95 -2.72
CA ALA A 599 6.53 44.61 -1.80
C ALA A 599 7.12 43.22 -2.13
N HIS A 600 8.32 42.95 -1.65
CA HIS A 600 8.81 41.58 -1.50
C HIS A 600 8.24 41.03 -0.20
N VAL A 601 7.62 39.84 -0.19
CA VAL A 601 6.93 39.33 1.00
C VAL A 601 7.54 38.02 1.48
N LEU A 602 7.97 38.00 2.74
CA LEU A 602 8.50 36.86 3.47
C LEU A 602 7.40 36.31 4.38
N TYR A 603 6.88 35.14 4.05
CA TYR A 603 5.98 34.37 4.90
C TYR A 603 6.81 33.44 5.78
N LEU A 604 6.89 33.72 7.08
CA LEU A 604 7.68 32.93 8.03
C LEU A 604 6.77 32.09 8.91
N GLU A 605 6.94 30.77 8.90
CA GLU A 605 6.20 29.89 9.80
C GLU A 605 6.88 29.84 11.16
N ALA A 606 6.14 30.21 12.20
CA ALA A 606 6.63 30.24 13.57
C ALA A 606 5.47 30.04 14.54
N PRO A 607 5.68 29.46 15.74
CA PRO A 607 6.93 28.86 16.29
C PRO A 607 7.41 27.57 15.57
N HIS A 608 8.46 26.93 16.09
CA HIS A 608 8.88 25.60 15.62
C HIS A 608 7.74 24.58 15.76
N ASN A 609 7.68 23.60 14.85
CA ASN A 609 6.57 22.65 14.65
C ASN A 609 5.27 23.24 14.06
N VAL A 610 5.27 24.50 13.61
CA VAL A 610 4.18 25.08 12.84
C VAL A 610 4.40 24.91 11.35
N GLY A 611 3.37 24.40 10.66
CA GLY A 611 3.43 24.17 9.22
C GLY A 611 4.54 23.17 8.89
N TYR A 612 5.50 23.58 8.06
CA TYR A 612 6.68 22.76 7.76
C TYR A 612 7.84 22.97 8.74
N SER A 613 7.82 23.99 9.59
CA SER A 613 8.87 24.24 10.60
C SER A 613 9.01 23.05 11.56
N TYR A 614 10.22 22.75 12.02
CA TYR A 614 10.47 21.59 12.88
C TYR A 614 11.62 21.78 13.87
N SER A 615 11.64 20.95 14.91
CA SER A 615 12.79 20.72 15.79
C SER A 615 13.56 19.46 15.38
N THR A 616 14.89 19.51 15.45
CA THR A 616 15.76 18.34 15.30
C THR A 616 15.76 17.44 16.54
N GLU A 617 15.19 17.91 17.65
CA GLU A 617 15.09 17.15 18.90
C GLU A 617 13.71 16.46 19.02
N PRO A 618 13.66 15.17 19.40
CA PRO A 618 12.41 14.45 19.56
C PRO A 618 11.59 15.00 20.74
N ASN A 619 10.26 15.09 20.55
CA ASN A 619 9.29 15.56 21.56
C ASN A 619 9.43 17.03 22.00
N ASP A 620 10.11 17.85 21.21
CA ASP A 620 10.29 19.27 21.48
C ASP A 620 9.08 20.10 21.03
N ASN A 621 8.02 20.11 21.85
CA ASN A 621 6.72 20.70 21.50
C ASN A 621 6.38 21.98 22.28
N ALA A 622 7.25 22.43 23.18
CA ALA A 622 7.00 23.59 24.02
C ALA A 622 7.66 24.84 23.42
N TYR A 623 6.94 25.96 23.43
CA TYR A 623 7.44 27.26 23.00
C TYR A 623 6.87 28.37 23.90
N THR A 624 7.54 29.53 23.91
CA THR A 624 7.10 30.74 24.58
C THR A 624 7.21 31.92 23.63
N ASP A 625 6.51 33.03 23.89
CA ASP A 625 6.60 34.23 23.04
C ASP A 625 8.02 34.78 22.95
N ASP A 626 8.78 34.75 24.05
CA ASP A 626 10.17 35.19 24.06
C ASP A 626 11.07 34.28 23.22
N GLN A 627 10.90 32.97 23.33
CA GLN A 627 11.62 32.00 22.50
C GLN A 627 11.28 32.18 21.02
N THR A 628 9.99 32.29 20.67
CA THR A 628 9.54 32.53 19.30
C THR A 628 10.11 33.83 18.74
N ALA A 629 10.17 34.89 19.56
CA ALA A 629 10.75 36.17 19.15
C ALA A 629 12.27 36.07 18.92
N ASP A 630 13.00 35.35 19.78
CA ASP A 630 14.44 35.10 19.62
C ASP A 630 14.73 34.26 18.35
N GLU A 631 13.91 33.23 18.10
CA GLU A 631 14.04 32.36 16.94
C GLU A 631 13.67 33.06 15.62
N ASN A 632 12.62 33.87 15.62
CA ASN A 632 12.28 34.71 14.46
C ASN A 632 13.36 35.75 14.17
N TYR A 633 14.00 36.30 15.21
CA TYR A 633 15.13 37.22 15.05
C TYR A 633 16.34 36.52 14.40
N ASN A 634 16.69 35.32 14.86
CA ASN A 634 17.75 34.51 14.26
C ASN A 634 17.42 34.11 12.81
N ALA A 635 16.16 33.77 12.54
CA ALA A 635 15.68 33.47 11.20
C ALA A 635 15.85 34.67 10.25
N LEU A 636 15.58 35.90 10.73
CA LEU A 636 15.80 37.11 9.93
C LEU A 636 17.28 37.37 9.64
N LYS A 637 18.18 37.17 10.63
CA LYS A 637 19.62 37.25 10.39
C LYS A 637 20.06 36.28 9.30
N ASP A 638 19.57 35.04 9.39
CA ASP A 638 19.86 34.01 8.42
C ASP A 638 19.28 34.36 7.02
N PHE A 639 18.06 34.87 6.96
CA PHE A 639 17.42 35.33 5.73
C PHE A 639 18.22 36.45 5.04
N PHE A 640 18.58 37.52 5.75
CA PHE A 640 19.35 38.62 5.17
C PHE A 640 20.80 38.23 4.83
N SER A 641 21.35 37.17 5.42
CA SER A 641 22.61 36.60 4.98
C SER A 641 22.51 35.91 3.61
N MET A 642 21.34 35.33 3.30
CA MET A 642 21.06 34.69 2.01
C MET A 642 20.61 35.68 0.93
N PHE A 643 19.94 36.76 1.34
CA PHE A 643 19.45 37.81 0.45
C PHE A 643 20.00 39.19 0.87
N PRO A 644 21.33 39.40 0.82
CA PRO A 644 21.95 40.64 1.29
C PRO A 644 21.51 41.88 0.49
N GLU A 645 21.06 41.72 -0.76
CA GLU A 645 20.55 42.82 -1.59
C GLU A 645 19.28 43.49 -1.02
N TYR A 646 18.58 42.80 -0.12
CA TYR A 646 17.37 43.31 0.52
C TYR A 646 17.65 44.02 1.86
N ALA A 647 18.84 43.88 2.43
CA ALA A 647 19.17 44.43 3.75
C ALA A 647 19.07 45.98 3.81
N SER A 648 19.39 46.66 2.71
CA SER A 648 19.30 48.13 2.62
C SER A 648 17.89 48.64 2.31
N ARG A 649 16.94 47.76 1.94
CA ARG A 649 15.56 48.13 1.61
C ARG A 649 14.78 48.40 2.90
N ASP A 650 13.74 49.23 2.80
CA ASP A 650 12.80 49.41 3.90
C ASP A 650 12.20 48.05 4.29
N PHE A 651 12.43 47.62 5.52
CA PHE A 651 11.93 46.36 6.06
C PHE A 651 10.84 46.61 7.09
N PHE A 652 9.68 45.96 6.94
CA PHE A 652 8.57 46.07 7.88
C PHE A 652 8.16 44.69 8.41
N VAL A 653 7.76 44.65 9.67
CA VAL A 653 7.18 43.45 10.29
C VAL A 653 5.67 43.63 10.38
N THR A 654 4.94 42.68 9.82
CA THR A 654 3.48 42.69 9.71
C THR A 654 2.91 41.34 10.14
N GLY A 655 1.62 41.31 10.43
CA GLY A 655 0.93 40.11 10.85
C GLY A 655 -0.50 40.39 11.28
N GLU A 656 -1.22 39.34 11.62
CA GLU A 656 -2.63 39.42 12.02
C GLU A 656 -2.89 38.73 13.37
N SER A 657 -4.00 39.07 14.03
CA SER A 657 -4.46 38.40 15.25
C SER A 657 -3.36 38.30 16.34
N TYR A 658 -2.99 37.10 16.80
CA TYR A 658 -1.89 36.90 17.77
C TYR A 658 -0.52 37.37 17.26
N GLY A 659 -0.39 37.64 15.95
CA GLY A 659 0.73 38.40 15.38
C GLY A 659 0.91 39.77 16.05
N GLY A 660 -0.13 40.34 16.66
CA GLY A 660 -0.02 41.52 17.52
C GLY A 660 0.89 41.34 18.76
N VAL A 661 1.21 40.10 19.16
CA VAL A 661 2.23 39.78 20.16
C VAL A 661 3.59 39.57 19.50
N TYR A 662 3.64 38.84 18.38
CA TYR A 662 4.89 38.55 17.67
C TYR A 662 5.56 39.80 17.10
N ILE A 663 4.79 40.73 16.53
CA ILE A 663 5.33 41.97 15.93
C ILE A 663 6.12 42.80 16.96
N PRO A 664 5.57 43.21 18.13
CA PRO A 664 6.33 44.03 19.08
C PRO A 664 7.47 43.28 19.77
N THR A 665 7.28 41.99 20.08
CA THR A 665 8.34 41.18 20.74
C THR A 665 9.54 40.96 19.82
N LEU A 666 9.31 40.70 18.53
CA LEU A 666 10.34 40.61 17.50
C LEU A 666 10.96 41.97 17.19
N SER A 667 10.15 43.03 17.05
CA SER A 667 10.64 44.39 16.78
C SER A 667 11.63 44.85 17.86
N ARG A 668 11.38 44.50 19.13
CA ARG A 668 12.33 44.75 20.23
C ARG A 668 13.68 44.06 20.00
N ARG A 669 13.68 42.81 19.52
CA ARG A 669 14.94 42.08 19.21
C ARG A 669 15.66 42.70 18.04
N ILE A 670 14.94 43.07 16.97
CA ILE A 670 15.51 43.75 15.80
C ILE A 670 16.17 45.06 16.18
N LEU A 671 15.48 45.93 16.94
CA LEU A 671 16.03 47.22 17.38
C LEU A 671 17.29 47.05 18.24
N ASN A 672 17.29 46.07 19.15
CA ASN A 672 18.47 45.76 19.95
C ASN A 672 19.62 45.22 19.08
N GLY A 673 19.31 44.37 18.10
CA GLY A 673 20.25 43.86 17.12
C GLY A 673 20.91 44.94 16.29
N ILE A 674 20.13 45.92 15.82
CA ILE A 674 20.64 47.09 15.09
C ILE A 674 21.53 47.95 16.00
N TYR A 675 21.11 48.21 17.24
CA TYR A 675 21.90 48.99 18.20
C TYR A 675 23.24 48.33 18.57
N THR A 676 23.28 47.00 18.60
CA THR A 676 24.47 46.21 18.92
C THR A 676 25.28 45.77 17.69
N GLU A 677 24.90 46.24 16.49
CA GLU A 677 25.49 45.87 15.20
C GLU A 677 25.42 44.36 14.87
N ASP A 678 24.54 43.61 15.55
CA ASP A 678 24.30 42.18 15.30
C ASP A 678 23.39 41.91 14.08
N LEU A 679 22.61 42.93 13.66
CA LEU A 679 21.77 42.89 12.47
C LEU A 679 21.76 44.26 11.78
N ASN A 680 22.23 44.33 10.54
CA ASN A 680 22.28 45.58 9.76
C ASN A 680 21.19 45.58 8.68
N ILE A 681 20.02 46.12 9.02
CA ILE A 681 18.88 46.26 8.11
C ILE A 681 18.20 47.63 8.28
N ASN A 682 17.53 48.10 7.23
CA ASN A 682 16.76 49.35 7.28
C ASN A 682 15.32 49.09 7.80
N PHE A 683 15.21 48.80 9.10
CA PHE A 683 13.94 48.50 9.76
C PHE A 683 13.06 49.75 9.92
N LYS A 684 11.79 49.63 9.49
CA LYS A 684 10.74 50.64 9.58
C LYS A 684 9.56 50.11 10.38
N VAL A 685 8.84 51.00 11.05
CA VAL A 685 7.63 50.67 11.81
C VAL A 685 6.41 51.22 11.06
N ILE A 686 5.42 50.36 10.82
CA ILE A 686 4.07 50.80 10.43
C ILE A 686 3.23 50.82 11.70
N SER A 687 2.62 51.97 12.01
CA SER A 687 1.49 52.02 12.94
C SER A 687 0.30 51.41 12.21
N GLN A 688 -0.26 50.30 12.71
CA GLN A 688 -1.63 49.93 12.38
C GLN A 688 -2.60 50.97 12.92
#